data_AF-A0A7S4T4F6-F1
#
_entry.id   AF-A0A7S4T4F6-F1
#
_cell.length_a   1.000
_cell.length_b   1.000
_cell.length_c   1.000
_cell.angle_alpha   90.00
_cell.angle_beta   90.00
_cell.angle_gamma   90.00
#
_symmetry.space_group_name_H-M   'P 1'
#
loop_
_entity.id
_entity.type
_entity.pdbx_description
1 polymer ?
#
loop_
_entity_poly.entity_id
_entity_poly.type
_entity_poly.pdbx_seq_one_letter_code
_entity_poly.pdbx_strand_id
1 'polypeptide(L)'
;VAMRLIIWFGTVKGILLFPVFVPAGCLSHMLLVFILKWVVIGRFQVGKARMFSFYFLKWWLVRRVIHVSTLYTWVFDETPMSSFWLRALGASVGKNTSLEQPYILEPDLVNIGNDCVLEFETQLNTSEIKKGILEFRQVIIGDRVKIGVRSVLLGGTKVGEGCEILAKSALDLNTSFGENTMIQGAPAKVAGNTNGEVWQVKTGCSLACLQIIGMVIFLAILALITFVGATIGLSLQHRFGSVAMVVYLGAVFSTLSCTLFLLITAFLHWILFPELSAGVEYTSTWFFARKWFMDRLFLSPIFRYASERTLQTSSTFPWYLKLLGADVGEHAWMNHPYIRVGINHVSIRADAHLGMLSYFSTERKSSRGVSFWPINVEEKVSIGQRCVFLSGANLEQYSTVGAETVLPHDYFVYEGGTAFGSPPVFFRTSVSEEARVAQTQEAGALLNISNHLIEVGTTLGKSTDGNSEQDSEGGEIGRRQDIGKGGFWTYVLAMIFLQSLMPVALGSSYGFLFYVATIIFDDLSITHIILSAPAIYIIGSLMLMLFLKVMQMLGGSFSIGTSNFFSFHFFYWHIFADMIYFATSTALYPISGTAFYCAWLKFMGANIGKRVFISPENGGFREIDFLNIGDDCVLMTPNIHAHYTDNGQLQFCPVLLEDRVEINFGATVMPLTQYQKGCCLRPHSVTVKGQICEADTEYYGNPCKGLYSQEENKAAILFPGQGSQYPGMLENVKDLPAVKVMLIKAEEILGWNVLEYCGKEADAKVLNDTRYAQPLMFLAGLAHAEWMKKTNPLLFSNKIKAVSGFSLGEVTALCFAGAISFEDALEFVKIRSNIMARCNGGSMVSLIGLSLRDVKALCKKTGCTVANLICHHNKVELIPHNVIVCAGSKSQVANLLLLVEKIPGKVYGKQLRVSGAFHSNHMSQASRDVKIALGRMLICMPTKQLVLSNVTGRPYRSSDEIQKLLIKQIVEPVQWHRMVEYLVHYENIRTFVECGSMSVLTKTLRSILHKEFDDEGGCPFNLLSSDNNF
;
A
#
# COMPACT_ATOMS: atom_id res chain seq x y z
N VAL A 1 15.18 64.68 9.94
CA VAL A 1 15.70 64.54 8.56
C VAL A 1 16.88 63.58 8.50
N ALA A 2 17.92 63.73 9.34
CA ALA A 2 19.07 62.81 9.42
C ALA A 2 18.68 61.34 9.67
N MET A 3 17.77 61.06 10.61
CA MET A 3 17.27 59.70 10.89
C MET A 3 16.48 59.10 9.71
N ARG A 4 15.73 59.93 8.96
CA ARG A 4 15.05 59.52 7.71
C ARG A 4 16.05 59.20 6.60
N LEU A 5 17.14 59.97 6.50
CA LEU A 5 18.22 59.71 5.55
C LEU A 5 19.02 58.46 5.93
N ILE A 6 19.26 58.19 7.22
CA ILE A 6 19.93 56.97 7.70
C ILE A 6 19.08 55.73 7.43
N ILE A 7 17.77 55.80 7.70
CA ILE A 7 16.84 54.71 7.35
C ILE A 7 16.81 54.55 5.83
N TRP A 8 16.71 55.62 5.04
CA TRP A 8 16.65 55.53 3.58
C TRP A 8 17.95 55.00 2.95
N PHE A 9 19.12 55.49 3.36
CA PHE A 9 20.42 54.98 2.90
C PHE A 9 20.74 53.58 3.42
N GLY A 10 20.36 53.25 4.65
CA GLY A 10 20.46 51.90 5.21
C GLY A 10 19.53 50.91 4.50
N THR A 11 18.33 51.36 4.12
CA THR A 11 17.37 50.58 3.34
C THR A 11 17.88 50.38 1.92
N VAL A 12 18.39 51.41 1.22
CA VAL A 12 18.96 51.27 -0.13
C VAL A 12 20.22 50.37 -0.14
N LYS A 13 21.12 50.52 0.85
CA LYS A 13 22.28 49.62 1.00
C LYS A 13 21.85 48.18 1.32
N GLY A 14 20.88 47.99 2.20
CA GLY A 14 20.30 46.69 2.52
C GLY A 14 19.64 46.04 1.29
N ILE A 15 18.93 46.82 0.50
CA ILE A 15 18.29 46.43 -0.76
C ILE A 15 19.35 45.97 -1.79
N LEU A 16 20.43 46.72 -1.96
CA LEU A 16 21.49 46.40 -2.91
C LEU A 16 22.34 45.19 -2.49
N LEU A 17 22.45 44.93 -1.18
CA LEU A 17 23.23 43.80 -0.64
C LEU A 17 22.39 42.53 -0.44
N PHE A 18 21.06 42.61 -0.46
CA PHE A 18 20.17 41.47 -0.25
C PHE A 18 20.45 40.29 -1.22
N PRO A 19 20.72 40.51 -2.52
CA PRO A 19 21.12 39.45 -3.46
C PRO A 19 22.43 38.74 -3.15
N VAL A 20 23.27 39.33 -2.29
CA VAL A 20 24.52 38.73 -1.82
C VAL A 20 24.32 37.98 -0.51
N PHE A 21 23.47 38.49 0.40
CA PHE A 21 23.24 37.90 1.71
C PHE A 21 22.51 36.55 1.68
N VAL A 22 21.51 36.39 0.81
CA VAL A 22 20.76 35.12 0.70
C VAL A 22 21.68 33.95 0.30
N PRO A 23 22.46 34.02 -0.80
CA PRO A 23 23.42 32.95 -1.13
C PRO A 23 24.46 32.73 -0.03
N ALA A 24 24.99 33.80 0.58
CA ALA A 24 25.95 33.69 1.67
C ALA A 24 25.36 32.98 2.90
N GLY A 25 24.09 33.26 3.22
CA GLY A 25 23.33 32.58 4.27
C GLY A 25 23.18 31.09 4.00
N CYS A 26 22.76 30.71 2.78
CA CYS A 26 22.67 29.30 2.37
C CYS A 26 24.01 28.58 2.51
N LEU A 27 25.10 29.18 2.01
CA LEU A 27 26.46 28.61 2.10
C LEU A 27 26.92 28.48 3.55
N SER A 28 26.65 29.47 4.40
CA SER A 28 27.00 29.42 5.82
C SER A 28 26.25 28.30 6.56
N HIS A 29 24.98 28.07 6.23
CA HIS A 29 24.18 26.99 6.79
C HIS A 29 24.71 25.62 6.34
N MET A 30 25.04 25.47 5.05
CA MET A 30 25.68 24.25 4.55
C MET A 30 27.02 23.98 5.25
N LEU A 31 27.86 25.00 5.42
CA LEU A 31 29.12 24.84 6.15
C LEU A 31 28.88 24.40 7.60
N LEU A 32 27.89 24.98 8.27
CA LEU A 32 27.50 24.58 9.62
C LEU A 32 27.04 23.12 9.68
N VAL A 33 26.18 22.69 8.75
CA VAL A 33 25.71 21.30 8.65
C VAL A 33 26.88 20.33 8.44
N PHE A 34 27.81 20.68 7.55
CA PHE A 34 29.02 19.89 7.30
C PHE A 34 29.85 19.74 8.59
N ILE A 35 30.15 20.86 9.27
CA ILE A 35 30.93 20.85 10.51
C ILE A 35 30.21 20.02 11.59
N LEU A 36 28.92 20.28 11.82
CA LEU A 36 28.14 19.59 12.85
C LEU A 36 28.10 18.08 12.60
N LYS A 37 27.86 17.64 11.36
CA LYS A 37 27.87 16.22 11.01
C LYS A 37 29.21 15.57 11.38
N TRP A 38 30.33 16.16 10.94
CA TRP A 38 31.66 15.58 11.16
C TRP A 38 32.13 15.64 12.62
N VAL A 39 31.74 16.67 13.37
CA VAL A 39 32.11 16.84 14.79
C VAL A 39 31.24 15.98 15.71
N VAL A 40 29.93 15.91 15.48
CA VAL A 40 29.00 15.24 16.41
C VAL A 40 29.03 13.72 16.24
N ILE A 41 28.93 13.23 15.00
CA ILE A 41 28.82 11.80 14.69
C ILE A 41 29.98 11.24 13.87
N GLY A 42 30.65 12.08 13.06
CA GLY A 42 31.73 11.61 12.18
C GLY A 42 31.17 10.83 11.00
N ARG A 43 31.49 9.53 10.91
CA ARG A 43 30.89 8.60 9.92
C ARG A 43 29.88 7.70 10.61
N PHE A 44 28.69 7.58 10.02
CA PHE A 44 27.74 6.55 10.45
C PHE A 44 28.34 5.15 10.25
N GLN A 45 28.17 4.28 11.24
CA GLN A 45 28.62 2.89 11.19
C GLN A 45 27.44 1.94 11.10
N VAL A 46 27.60 0.88 10.28
CA VAL A 46 26.67 -0.25 10.25
C VAL A 46 26.66 -0.92 11.62
N GLY A 47 25.48 -1.17 12.18
CA GLY A 47 25.36 -1.74 13.51
C GLY A 47 24.06 -1.40 14.22
N LYS A 48 24.02 -1.67 15.53
CA LYS A 48 22.84 -1.48 16.38
C LYS A 48 23.15 -0.51 17.51
N ALA A 49 22.23 0.41 17.78
CA ALA A 49 22.25 1.31 18.91
C ALA A 49 20.92 1.19 19.68
N ARG A 50 20.96 1.31 21.00
CA ARG A 50 19.73 1.37 21.80
C ARG A 50 19.04 2.72 21.60
N MET A 51 17.71 2.72 21.50
CA MET A 51 16.93 3.96 21.55
C MET A 51 17.23 4.74 22.83
N PHE A 52 17.15 6.07 22.72
CA PHE A 52 17.43 7.01 23.82
C PHE A 52 18.83 6.91 24.45
N SER A 53 19.77 6.22 23.81
CA SER A 53 21.19 6.30 24.16
C SER A 53 21.82 7.63 23.73
N PHE A 54 23.02 7.93 24.23
CA PHE A 54 23.77 9.11 23.78
C PHE A 54 24.08 9.06 22.27
N TYR A 55 24.31 7.86 21.72
CA TYR A 55 24.47 7.68 20.28
C TYR A 55 23.17 7.99 19.52
N PHE A 56 22.02 7.55 20.03
CA PHE A 56 20.71 7.89 19.47
C PHE A 56 20.49 9.41 19.44
N LEU A 57 20.88 10.13 20.50
CA LEU A 57 20.78 11.60 20.53
C LEU A 57 21.66 12.26 19.45
N LYS A 58 22.91 11.78 19.28
CA LYS A 58 23.80 12.24 18.20
C LYS A 58 23.20 11.99 16.82
N TRP A 59 22.70 10.78 16.58
CA TRP A 59 22.03 10.43 15.32
C TRP A 59 20.82 11.33 15.07
N TRP A 60 19.93 11.49 16.06
CA TRP A 60 18.74 12.33 15.97
C TRP A 60 19.10 13.78 15.63
N LEU A 61 20.10 14.36 16.31
CA LEU A 61 20.52 15.73 16.09
C LEU A 61 21.06 15.94 14.68
N VAL A 62 21.96 15.05 14.23
CA VAL A 62 22.56 15.15 12.89
C VAL A 62 21.50 14.93 11.80
N ARG A 63 20.61 13.94 11.98
CA ARG A 63 19.48 13.68 11.09
C ARG A 63 18.60 14.93 10.90
N ARG A 64 18.30 15.65 11.98
CA ARG A 64 17.54 16.92 11.93
C ARG A 64 18.28 18.03 11.20
N VAL A 65 19.56 18.22 11.50
CA VAL A 65 20.37 19.27 10.86
C VAL A 65 20.52 19.01 9.35
N ILE A 66 20.75 17.76 8.94
CA ILE A 66 20.80 17.38 7.52
C ILE A 66 19.44 17.60 6.86
N HIS A 67 18.33 17.19 7.49
CA HIS A 67 17.01 17.46 6.91
C HIS A 67 16.74 18.95 6.73
N VAL A 68 17.01 19.80 7.73
CA VAL A 68 16.83 21.25 7.63
C VAL A 68 17.68 21.83 6.49
N SER A 69 18.86 21.27 6.23
CA SER A 69 19.71 21.70 5.11
C SER A 69 19.02 21.56 3.75
N THR A 70 18.06 20.64 3.59
CA THR A 70 17.29 20.46 2.34
C THR A 70 16.49 21.70 1.95
N LEU A 71 16.11 22.56 2.91
CA LEU A 71 15.48 23.86 2.66
C LEU A 71 16.41 24.86 1.96
N TYR A 72 17.71 24.61 1.96
CA TYR A 72 18.72 25.45 1.33
C TYR A 72 19.37 24.80 0.10
N THR A 73 19.38 23.46 0.04
CA THR A 73 20.03 22.72 -1.05
C THR A 73 19.15 22.44 -2.25
N TRP A 74 17.83 22.71 -2.18
CA TRP A 74 16.89 22.47 -3.29
C TRP A 74 17.25 23.22 -4.59
N VAL A 75 18.03 24.30 -4.50
CA VAL A 75 18.55 25.05 -5.66
C VAL A 75 19.65 24.26 -6.38
N PHE A 76 20.24 23.24 -5.78
CA PHE A 76 21.31 22.41 -6.37
C PHE A 76 20.80 21.11 -7.00
N ASP A 77 19.53 20.77 -6.80
CA ASP A 77 18.94 19.54 -7.33
C ASP A 77 19.11 19.46 -8.86
N GLU A 78 19.30 18.24 -9.35
CA GLU A 78 19.52 17.95 -10.77
C GLU A 78 20.77 18.65 -11.38
N THR A 79 21.69 19.10 -10.51
CA THR A 79 23.00 19.61 -10.91
C THR A 79 24.13 18.80 -10.27
N PRO A 80 25.37 18.84 -10.81
CA PRO A 80 26.53 18.22 -10.18
C PRO A 80 26.82 18.68 -8.74
N MET A 81 26.30 19.85 -8.33
CA MET A 81 26.48 20.37 -6.97
C MET A 81 25.77 19.52 -5.91
N SER A 82 24.61 18.93 -6.23
CA SER A 82 23.91 18.01 -5.33
C SER A 82 24.76 16.78 -4.98
N SER A 83 25.39 16.19 -6.01
CA SER A 83 26.31 15.07 -5.84
C SER A 83 27.56 15.46 -5.06
N PHE A 84 28.10 16.66 -5.29
CA PHE A 84 29.23 17.18 -4.51
C PHE A 84 28.86 17.34 -3.03
N TRP A 85 27.71 17.93 -2.74
CA TRP A 85 27.21 18.11 -1.38
C TRP A 85 27.06 16.78 -0.63
N LEU A 86 26.42 15.78 -1.25
CA LEU A 86 26.28 14.46 -0.63
C LEU A 86 27.63 13.75 -0.41
N ARG A 87 28.58 13.88 -1.35
CA ARG A 87 29.95 13.37 -1.16
C ARG A 87 30.68 14.06 -0.01
N ALA A 88 30.51 15.37 0.15
CA ALA A 88 31.07 16.10 1.29
C ALA A 88 30.48 15.62 2.63
N LEU A 89 29.20 15.22 2.64
CA LEU A 89 28.58 14.60 3.80
C LEU A 89 28.93 13.11 3.98
N GLY A 90 29.64 12.48 3.04
CA GLY A 90 30.21 11.14 3.17
C GLY A 90 29.62 10.05 2.27
N ALA A 91 28.60 10.36 1.46
CA ALA A 91 28.05 9.40 0.50
C ALA A 91 29.04 9.10 -0.64
N SER A 92 28.94 7.90 -1.21
CA SER A 92 29.55 7.59 -2.49
C SER A 92 28.53 7.87 -3.59
N VAL A 93 28.77 8.87 -4.43
CA VAL A 93 27.88 9.22 -5.56
C VAL A 93 28.71 9.27 -6.83
N GLY A 94 28.35 8.44 -7.81
CA GLY A 94 29.00 8.34 -9.10
C GLY A 94 28.89 9.59 -9.97
N LYS A 95 29.47 9.52 -11.16
CA LYS A 95 29.43 10.60 -12.15
C LYS A 95 28.06 10.67 -12.82
N ASN A 96 27.71 11.83 -13.35
CA ASN A 96 26.47 12.07 -14.13
C ASN A 96 25.18 11.60 -13.46
N THR A 97 25.15 11.57 -12.12
CA THR A 97 23.96 11.18 -11.37
C THR A 97 23.04 12.38 -11.20
N SER A 98 21.78 12.23 -11.61
CA SER A 98 20.75 13.24 -11.38
C SER A 98 20.00 12.94 -10.08
N LEU A 99 19.89 13.95 -9.22
CA LEU A 99 19.29 13.85 -7.90
C LEU A 99 18.19 14.90 -7.76
N GLU A 100 16.93 14.46 -7.72
CA GLU A 100 15.77 15.34 -7.60
C GLU A 100 15.17 15.26 -6.19
N GLN A 101 15.65 16.10 -5.26
CA GLN A 101 15.21 16.10 -3.85
C GLN A 101 15.23 14.72 -3.17
N PRO A 102 16.33 13.93 -3.26
CA PRO A 102 16.38 12.65 -2.58
C PRO A 102 16.44 12.87 -1.07
N TYR A 103 15.72 12.02 -0.34
CA TYR A 103 15.71 11.98 1.10
C TYR A 103 16.81 11.06 1.62
N ILE A 104 17.98 11.63 1.94
CA ILE A 104 19.16 10.91 2.40
C ILE A 104 19.68 11.56 3.68
N LEU A 105 19.47 10.93 4.83
CA LEU A 105 19.81 11.50 6.13
C LEU A 105 21.04 10.87 6.79
N GLU A 106 21.47 9.71 6.32
CA GLU A 106 22.74 9.10 6.71
C GLU A 106 23.63 8.86 5.48
N PRO A 107 24.20 9.93 4.89
CA PRO A 107 24.89 9.85 3.60
C PRO A 107 26.02 8.81 3.55
N ASP A 108 26.78 8.63 4.64
CA ASP A 108 27.90 7.65 4.71
C ASP A 108 27.50 6.19 4.43
N LEU A 109 26.22 5.86 4.58
CA LEU A 109 25.69 4.51 4.40
C LEU A 109 25.07 4.30 3.01
N VAL A 110 25.17 5.28 2.12
CA VAL A 110 24.60 5.24 0.77
C VAL A 110 25.71 5.22 -0.29
N ASN A 111 25.62 4.25 -1.20
CA ASN A 111 26.45 4.17 -2.39
C ASN A 111 25.58 4.19 -3.65
N ILE A 112 25.81 5.17 -4.52
CA ILE A 112 25.12 5.38 -5.79
C ILE A 112 26.15 5.31 -6.91
N GLY A 113 25.92 4.42 -7.87
CA GLY A 113 26.74 4.24 -9.06
C GLY A 113 26.73 5.43 -10.03
N ASN A 114 27.36 5.25 -11.19
CA ASN A 114 27.40 6.24 -12.26
C ASN A 114 26.08 6.28 -13.04
N ASP A 115 25.78 7.42 -13.66
CA ASP A 115 24.67 7.61 -14.60
C ASP A 115 23.29 7.20 -14.03
N CYS A 116 23.11 7.37 -12.72
CA CYS A 116 21.87 7.08 -12.03
C CYS A 116 20.90 8.26 -12.06
N VAL A 117 19.59 7.99 -11.99
CA VAL A 117 18.55 9.01 -11.88
C VAL A 117 17.67 8.70 -10.68
N LEU A 118 17.68 9.57 -9.68
CA LEU A 118 16.77 9.52 -8.55
C LEU A 118 15.72 10.62 -8.74
N GLU A 119 14.48 10.20 -8.99
CA GLU A 119 13.36 11.12 -9.19
C GLU A 119 12.82 11.68 -7.87
N PHE A 120 11.93 12.66 -8.01
CA PHE A 120 11.31 13.43 -6.94
C PHE A 120 10.93 12.60 -5.68
N GLU A 121 11.37 13.07 -4.51
CA GLU A 121 11.04 12.50 -3.19
C GLU A 121 11.42 11.02 -3.00
N THR A 122 12.42 10.51 -3.74
CA THR A 122 13.01 9.18 -3.47
C THR A 122 13.62 9.13 -2.08
N GLN A 123 13.35 8.09 -1.29
CA GLN A 123 13.88 7.96 0.07
C GLN A 123 14.87 6.80 0.18
N LEU A 124 16.10 7.10 0.62
CA LEU A 124 17.12 6.10 0.92
C LEU A 124 17.32 6.06 2.44
N ASN A 125 16.55 5.21 3.11
CA ASN A 125 16.49 5.13 4.57
C ASN A 125 17.37 4.00 5.07
N THR A 126 18.55 4.36 5.57
CA THR A 126 19.58 3.40 6.01
C THR A 126 19.39 2.94 7.46
N SER A 127 18.54 3.65 8.21
CA SER A 127 18.25 3.41 9.61
C SER A 127 16.81 2.96 9.82
N GLU A 128 16.60 1.98 10.67
CA GLU A 128 15.28 1.52 11.10
C GLU A 128 15.24 1.39 12.62
N ILE A 129 14.09 1.70 13.22
CA ILE A 129 13.84 1.45 14.63
C ILE A 129 12.90 0.26 14.74
N LYS A 130 13.37 -0.84 15.34
CA LYS A 130 12.56 -2.05 15.59
C LYS A 130 12.75 -2.51 17.03
N LYS A 131 11.65 -2.73 17.76
CA LYS A 131 11.68 -3.23 19.16
C LYS A 131 12.65 -2.46 20.08
N GLY A 132 12.70 -1.13 19.97
CA GLY A 132 13.57 -0.27 20.81
C GLY A 132 15.05 -0.23 20.39
N ILE A 133 15.41 -0.83 19.25
CA ILE A 133 16.77 -0.85 18.70
C ILE A 133 16.79 -0.06 17.40
N LEU A 134 17.69 0.92 17.31
CA LEU A 134 18.04 1.62 16.09
C LEU A 134 19.11 0.83 15.35
N GLU A 135 18.82 0.34 14.15
CA GLU A 135 19.72 -0.46 13.34
C GLU A 135 20.07 0.26 12.04
N PHE A 136 21.36 0.28 11.72
CA PHE A 136 21.93 0.90 10.53
C PHE A 136 22.42 -0.14 9.54
N ARG A 137 22.04 -0.01 8.28
CA ARG A 137 22.46 -0.87 7.18
C ARG A 137 22.71 -0.02 5.93
N GLN A 138 23.61 -0.48 5.07
CA GLN A 138 23.93 0.24 3.84
C GLN A 138 22.87 0.06 2.75
N VAL A 139 22.74 1.06 1.89
CA VAL A 139 21.99 0.99 0.64
C VAL A 139 22.99 1.08 -0.51
N ILE A 140 22.98 0.09 -1.40
CA ILE A 140 23.92 0.00 -2.53
C ILE A 140 23.14 0.01 -3.83
N ILE A 141 23.42 1.00 -4.68
CA ILE A 141 22.80 1.19 -5.99
C ILE A 141 23.91 1.11 -7.04
N GLY A 142 23.77 0.19 -8.00
CA GLY A 142 24.70 0.00 -9.12
C GLY A 142 24.65 1.14 -10.15
N ASP A 143 25.38 0.97 -11.25
CA ASP A 143 25.44 1.96 -12.33
C ASP A 143 24.14 1.94 -13.17
N ARG A 144 23.80 3.07 -13.82
CA ARG A 144 22.64 3.21 -14.72
C ARG A 144 21.28 2.83 -14.10
N VAL A 145 21.13 3.00 -12.79
CA VAL A 145 19.86 2.74 -12.10
C VAL A 145 18.96 3.96 -12.14
N LYS A 146 17.68 3.74 -12.48
CA LYS A 146 16.62 4.74 -12.34
C LYS A 146 15.72 4.39 -11.16
N ILE A 147 15.47 5.36 -10.29
CA ILE A 147 14.57 5.25 -9.14
C ILE A 147 13.42 6.22 -9.31
N GLY A 148 12.21 5.68 -9.44
CA GLY A 148 11.00 6.43 -9.73
C GLY A 148 10.49 7.24 -8.54
N VAL A 149 9.68 8.25 -8.84
CA VAL A 149 9.07 9.19 -7.87
C VAL A 149 8.58 8.49 -6.60
N ARG A 150 8.94 9.05 -5.44
CA ARG A 150 8.51 8.60 -4.11
C ARG A 150 8.79 7.13 -3.81
N SER A 151 9.79 6.51 -4.43
CA SER A 151 10.18 5.15 -4.04
C SER A 151 10.97 5.16 -2.73
N VAL A 152 10.83 4.10 -1.94
CA VAL A 152 11.53 3.93 -0.65
C VAL A 152 12.46 2.74 -0.73
N LEU A 153 13.74 2.95 -0.43
CA LEU A 153 14.74 1.91 -0.29
C LEU A 153 15.19 1.87 1.16
N LEU A 154 14.94 0.74 1.84
CA LEU A 154 15.37 0.54 3.22
C LEU A 154 16.79 -0.01 3.30
N GLY A 155 17.39 0.08 4.49
CA GLY A 155 18.74 -0.38 4.74
C GLY A 155 18.94 -1.88 4.45
N GLY A 156 20.08 -2.21 3.86
CA GLY A 156 20.45 -3.57 3.42
C GLY A 156 20.11 -3.83 1.95
N THR A 157 19.44 -2.90 1.28
CA THR A 157 19.07 -3.04 -0.13
C THR A 157 20.28 -2.99 -1.07
N LYS A 158 20.27 -3.89 -2.07
CA LYS A 158 21.25 -3.92 -3.16
C LYS A 158 20.54 -3.94 -4.51
N VAL A 159 20.80 -2.94 -5.35
CA VAL A 159 20.20 -2.81 -6.67
C VAL A 159 21.29 -2.99 -7.72
N GLY A 160 21.13 -3.99 -8.59
CA GLY A 160 22.06 -4.27 -9.68
C GLY A 160 22.12 -3.15 -10.72
N GLU A 161 23.12 -3.20 -11.57
CA GLU A 161 23.33 -2.26 -12.68
C GLU A 161 22.14 -2.28 -13.67
N GLY A 162 21.78 -1.12 -14.22
CA GLY A 162 20.76 -1.00 -15.27
C GLY A 162 19.31 -1.20 -14.81
N CYS A 163 19.05 -1.32 -13.51
CA CYS A 163 17.69 -1.53 -13.00
C CYS A 163 16.81 -0.29 -13.12
N GLU A 164 15.51 -0.51 -13.28
CA GLU A 164 14.49 0.53 -13.20
C GLU A 164 13.50 0.22 -12.07
N ILE A 165 13.52 1.05 -11.03
CA ILE A 165 12.55 1.00 -9.93
C ILE A 165 11.41 1.95 -10.28
N LEU A 166 10.20 1.42 -10.46
CA LEU A 166 9.01 2.20 -10.81
C LEU A 166 8.48 3.02 -9.62
N ALA A 167 7.68 4.05 -9.91
CA ALA A 167 7.18 4.99 -8.91
C ALA A 167 6.47 4.31 -7.72
N LYS A 168 6.65 4.89 -6.53
CA LYS A 168 6.15 4.41 -5.24
C LYS A 168 6.47 2.93 -4.96
N SER A 169 7.61 2.44 -5.42
CA SER A 169 8.05 1.09 -5.06
C SER A 169 8.73 1.10 -3.69
N ALA A 170 8.49 0.07 -2.89
CA ALA A 170 9.07 -0.10 -1.56
C ALA A 170 10.01 -1.30 -1.53
N LEU A 171 11.33 -1.04 -1.61
CA LEU A 171 12.36 -2.05 -1.45
C LEU A 171 12.62 -2.24 0.04
N ASP A 172 12.26 -3.42 0.54
CA ASP A 172 12.33 -3.74 1.95
C ASP A 172 13.76 -4.08 2.41
N LEU A 173 13.96 -4.24 3.72
CA LEU A 173 15.23 -4.57 4.34
C LEU A 173 15.90 -5.78 3.69
N ASN A 174 17.21 -5.66 3.46
CA ASN A 174 18.06 -6.76 2.96
C ASN A 174 17.57 -7.37 1.63
N THR A 175 16.78 -6.64 0.83
CA THR A 175 16.37 -7.10 -0.50
C THR A 175 17.49 -6.87 -1.52
N SER A 176 17.65 -7.78 -2.48
CA SER A 176 18.64 -7.67 -3.55
C SER A 176 17.98 -7.96 -4.88
N PHE A 177 18.26 -7.12 -5.87
CA PHE A 177 17.74 -7.28 -7.23
C PHE A 177 18.90 -7.41 -8.22
N GLY A 178 18.75 -8.34 -9.18
CA GLY A 178 19.74 -8.58 -10.24
C GLY A 178 19.80 -7.46 -11.26
N GLU A 179 20.81 -7.48 -12.11
CA GLU A 179 21.04 -6.47 -13.15
C GLU A 179 19.92 -6.42 -14.19
N ASN A 180 19.70 -5.24 -14.78
CA ASN A 180 18.73 -4.98 -15.85
C ASN A 180 17.32 -5.47 -15.50
N THR A 181 16.92 -5.34 -14.23
CA THR A 181 15.58 -5.70 -13.77
C THR A 181 14.69 -4.49 -13.62
N MET A 182 13.43 -4.64 -14.03
CA MET A 182 12.36 -3.69 -13.75
C MET A 182 11.67 -4.12 -12.47
N ILE A 183 11.56 -3.20 -11.51
CA ILE A 183 11.10 -3.47 -10.14
C ILE A 183 9.88 -2.59 -9.86
N GLN A 184 8.81 -3.17 -9.32
CA GLN A 184 7.58 -2.45 -9.02
C GLN A 184 6.92 -2.89 -7.71
N GLY A 185 6.32 -1.91 -7.04
CA GLY A 185 5.27 -2.09 -6.05
C GLY A 185 5.72 -2.03 -4.61
N ALA A 186 4.77 -2.17 -3.68
CA ALA A 186 5.01 -2.23 -2.25
C ALA A 186 4.35 -3.52 -1.71
N PRO A 187 5.09 -4.58 -1.34
CA PRO A 187 6.54 -4.69 -1.43
C PRO A 187 7.00 -4.80 -2.88
N ALA A 188 8.22 -4.32 -3.15
CA ALA A 188 8.81 -4.34 -4.48
C ALA A 188 9.05 -5.77 -4.97
N LYS A 189 8.67 -6.04 -6.22
CA LYS A 189 8.89 -7.32 -6.92
C LYS A 189 9.42 -7.06 -8.33
N VAL A 190 10.06 -8.08 -8.91
CA VAL A 190 10.49 -8.03 -10.32
C VAL A 190 9.22 -8.02 -11.21
N ALA A 191 9.08 -6.96 -12.00
CA ALA A 191 8.00 -6.77 -12.96
C ALA A 191 8.42 -7.18 -14.39
N GLY A 192 9.72 -7.18 -14.68
CA GLY A 192 10.26 -7.55 -15.98
C GLY A 192 11.75 -7.24 -16.09
N ASN A 193 12.26 -7.18 -17.32
CA ASN A 193 13.64 -6.81 -17.61
C ASN A 193 13.69 -5.44 -18.31
N THR A 194 14.77 -4.72 -18.09
CA THR A 194 15.08 -3.45 -18.76
C THR A 194 16.18 -3.68 -19.80
N ASN A 195 16.32 -2.74 -20.74
CA ASN A 195 17.42 -2.75 -21.71
C ASN A 195 18.71 -2.10 -21.14
N GLY A 196 18.78 -1.82 -19.84
CA GLY A 196 19.93 -1.17 -19.21
C GLY A 196 20.27 0.21 -19.77
N GLU A 197 19.24 0.98 -20.18
CA GLU A 197 19.41 2.26 -20.85
C GLU A 197 20.17 3.28 -19.97
N VAL A 198 21.01 4.10 -20.61
CA VAL A 198 21.64 5.25 -19.94
C VAL A 198 20.62 6.38 -19.86
N TRP A 199 20.27 6.78 -18.64
CA TRP A 199 19.38 7.90 -18.37
C TRP A 199 20.19 9.20 -18.37
N GLN A 200 20.21 9.95 -19.49
CA GLN A 200 21.02 11.17 -19.57
C GLN A 200 20.39 12.38 -18.88
N VAL A 201 21.18 13.07 -18.05
CA VAL A 201 21.00 14.49 -17.74
C VAL A 201 22.35 15.19 -17.85
N LYS A 202 22.59 15.93 -18.94
CA LYS A 202 23.83 16.70 -19.14
C LYS A 202 23.65 18.14 -18.68
N THR A 203 24.06 18.43 -17.45
CA THR A 203 24.39 19.80 -17.01
C THR A 203 25.85 19.82 -16.58
N GLY A 204 26.71 20.47 -17.39
CA GLY A 204 28.10 20.69 -17.01
C GLY A 204 28.21 21.65 -15.81
N CYS A 205 29.26 21.52 -15.01
CA CYS A 205 29.42 22.31 -13.78
C CYS A 205 29.35 23.83 -14.00
N SER A 206 29.90 24.34 -15.11
CA SER A 206 29.90 25.78 -15.41
C SER A 206 28.50 26.32 -15.70
N LEU A 207 27.67 25.59 -16.44
CA LEU A 207 26.29 25.95 -16.72
C LEU A 207 25.43 25.87 -15.45
N ALA A 208 25.61 24.81 -14.67
CA ALA A 208 24.93 24.65 -13.38
C ALA A 208 25.20 25.82 -12.42
N CYS A 209 26.45 26.25 -12.29
CA CYS A 209 26.80 27.40 -11.45
C CYS A 209 26.09 28.69 -11.90
N LEU A 210 26.05 28.97 -13.20
CA LEU A 210 25.36 30.14 -13.74
C LEU A 210 23.85 30.09 -13.49
N GLN A 211 23.24 28.91 -13.65
CA GLN A 211 21.81 28.70 -13.37
C GLN A 211 21.47 28.91 -11.90
N ILE A 212 22.29 28.39 -10.99
CA ILE A 212 22.15 28.58 -9.55
C ILE A 212 22.28 30.07 -9.19
N ILE A 213 23.32 30.74 -9.69
CA ILE A 213 23.54 32.17 -9.43
C ILE A 213 22.35 33.00 -9.94
N GLY A 214 21.91 32.75 -11.18
CA GLY A 214 20.74 33.43 -11.76
C GLY A 214 19.46 33.21 -10.94
N MET A 215 19.22 31.98 -10.48
CA MET A 215 18.08 31.63 -9.62
C MET A 215 18.13 32.35 -8.28
N VAL A 216 19.29 32.34 -7.60
CA VAL A 216 19.44 32.99 -6.31
C VAL A 216 19.28 34.51 -6.44
N ILE A 217 19.85 35.12 -7.48
CA ILE A 217 19.66 36.54 -7.77
C ILE A 217 18.17 36.84 -8.00
N PHE A 218 17.49 36.02 -8.80
CA PHE A 218 16.07 36.19 -9.08
C PHE A 218 15.21 36.13 -7.80
N LEU A 219 15.44 35.11 -6.95
CA LEU A 219 14.74 35.00 -5.68
C LEU A 219 15.05 36.16 -4.74
N ALA A 220 16.29 36.65 -4.75
CA ALA A 220 16.65 37.79 -3.93
C ALA A 220 16.00 39.10 -4.42
N ILE A 221 15.89 39.31 -5.74
CA ILE A 221 15.12 40.43 -6.31
C ILE A 221 13.65 40.34 -5.88
N LEU A 222 13.09 39.14 -5.85
CA LEU A 222 11.70 38.94 -5.44
C LEU A 222 11.48 39.16 -3.93
N ALA A 223 12.37 38.62 -3.11
CA ALA A 223 12.36 38.85 -1.67
C ALA A 223 12.58 40.34 -1.35
N LEU A 224 13.38 41.04 -2.16
CA LEU A 224 13.54 42.49 -2.13
C LEU A 224 12.21 43.22 -2.40
N ILE A 225 11.45 42.84 -3.44
CA ILE A 225 10.13 43.43 -3.72
C ILE A 225 9.21 43.28 -2.49
N THR A 226 9.25 42.11 -1.86
CA THR A 226 8.47 41.82 -0.64
C THR A 226 8.94 42.67 0.56
N PHE A 227 10.26 42.81 0.74
CA PHE A 227 10.86 43.62 1.80
C PHE A 227 10.57 45.11 1.67
N VAL A 228 10.57 45.64 0.44
CA VAL A 228 10.16 47.03 0.15
C VAL A 228 8.71 47.24 0.56
N GLY A 229 7.81 46.31 0.22
CA GLY A 229 6.41 46.34 0.65
C GLY A 229 6.26 46.36 2.18
N ALA A 230 6.98 45.49 2.89
CA ALA A 230 6.99 45.46 4.35
C ALA A 230 7.52 46.77 4.97
N THR A 231 8.57 47.34 4.39
CA THR A 231 9.18 48.60 4.86
C THR A 231 8.25 49.80 4.66
N ILE A 232 7.49 49.82 3.55
CA ILE A 232 6.42 50.81 3.33
C ILE A 232 5.34 50.68 4.40
N GLY A 233 4.93 49.45 4.72
CA GLY A 233 3.99 49.17 5.83
C GLY A 233 4.48 49.70 7.18
N LEU A 234 5.74 49.44 7.53
CA LEU A 234 6.38 49.94 8.75
C LEU A 234 6.54 51.48 8.75
N SER A 235 6.78 52.08 7.59
CA SER A 235 6.86 53.55 7.46
C SER A 235 5.50 54.21 7.65
N LEU A 236 4.43 53.56 7.20
CA LEU A 236 3.05 53.99 7.44
C LEU A 236 2.67 53.83 8.92
N GLN A 237 3.15 52.79 9.61
CA GLN A 237 2.96 52.63 11.05
C GLN A 237 3.46 53.83 11.85
N HIS A 238 4.68 54.33 11.58
CA HIS A 238 5.21 55.50 12.27
C HIS A 238 4.32 56.75 12.07
N ARG A 239 3.56 56.80 10.98
CA ARG A 239 2.66 57.91 10.66
C ARG A 239 1.28 57.79 11.32
N PHE A 240 0.79 56.58 11.59
CA PHE A 240 -0.58 56.33 12.05
C PHE A 240 -0.70 55.66 13.44
N GLY A 241 0.41 55.23 14.05
CA GLY A 241 0.54 55.01 15.50
C GLY A 241 -0.11 53.77 16.14
N SER A 242 -0.85 52.92 15.42
CA SER A 242 -1.50 51.75 16.03
C SER A 242 -0.87 50.41 15.60
N VAL A 243 -0.67 49.51 16.56
CA VAL A 243 -0.18 48.12 16.35
C VAL A 243 -1.13 47.33 15.44
N ALA A 244 -2.44 47.58 15.56
CA ALA A 244 -3.46 46.97 14.70
C ALA A 244 -3.24 47.28 13.22
N MET A 245 -2.79 48.50 12.90
CA MET A 245 -2.51 48.91 11.52
C MET A 245 -1.26 48.23 10.95
N VAL A 246 -0.31 47.81 11.79
CA VAL A 246 0.89 47.04 11.40
C VAL A 246 0.51 45.64 10.95
N VAL A 247 -0.29 44.96 11.76
CA VAL A 247 -0.75 43.60 11.47
C VAL A 247 -1.59 43.61 10.20
N TYR A 248 -2.49 44.60 10.07
CA TYR A 248 -3.35 44.75 8.90
C TYR A 248 -2.56 45.07 7.62
N LEU A 249 -1.73 46.11 7.63
CA LEU A 249 -0.94 46.49 6.44
C LEU A 249 0.08 45.40 6.08
N GLY A 250 0.73 44.78 7.07
CA GLY A 250 1.63 43.65 6.85
C GLY A 250 0.94 42.48 6.16
N ALA A 251 -0.29 42.15 6.59
CA ALA A 251 -1.08 41.08 5.98
C ALA A 251 -1.43 41.38 4.53
N VAL A 252 -1.89 42.60 4.26
CA VAL A 252 -2.20 43.06 2.90
C VAL A 252 -0.96 43.01 2.00
N PHE A 253 0.18 43.54 2.44
CA PHE A 253 1.43 43.53 1.66
C PHE A 253 1.98 42.13 1.42
N SER A 254 1.93 41.24 2.42
CA SER A 254 2.33 39.84 2.25
C SER A 254 1.47 39.14 1.20
N THR A 255 0.17 39.36 1.23
CA THR A 255 -0.78 38.77 0.25
C THR A 255 -0.50 39.29 -1.15
N LEU A 256 -0.36 40.61 -1.31
CA LEU A 256 -0.04 41.24 -2.59
C LEU A 256 1.28 40.72 -3.15
N SER A 257 2.30 40.53 -2.30
CA SER A 257 3.60 40.01 -2.72
C SER A 257 3.53 38.55 -3.18
N CYS A 258 2.78 37.70 -2.46
CA CYS A 258 2.54 36.31 -2.87
C CYS A 258 1.77 36.24 -4.19
N THR A 259 0.72 37.06 -4.35
CA THR A 259 -0.04 37.14 -5.60
C THR A 259 0.83 37.63 -6.76
N LEU A 260 1.63 38.68 -6.55
CA LEU A 260 2.57 39.18 -7.55
C LEU A 260 3.60 38.12 -7.94
N PHE A 261 4.12 37.37 -6.98
CA PHE A 261 5.03 36.26 -7.27
C PHE A 261 4.38 35.20 -8.16
N LEU A 262 3.16 34.77 -7.83
CA LEU A 262 2.41 33.81 -8.65
C LEU A 262 2.19 34.33 -10.07
N LEU A 263 1.81 35.61 -10.23
CA LEU A 263 1.65 36.23 -11.55
C LEU A 263 2.96 36.28 -12.34
N ILE A 264 4.08 36.63 -11.68
CA ILE A 264 5.41 36.62 -12.31
C ILE A 264 5.79 35.20 -12.75
N THR A 265 5.53 34.18 -11.92
CA THR A 265 5.83 32.80 -12.30
C THR A 265 4.99 32.32 -13.48
N ALA A 266 3.71 32.70 -13.55
CA ALA A 266 2.89 32.40 -14.72
C ALA A 266 3.39 33.12 -15.99
N PHE A 267 3.74 34.39 -15.88
CA PHE A 267 4.32 35.17 -16.98
C PHE A 267 5.65 34.58 -17.48
N LEU A 268 6.53 34.19 -16.56
CA LEU A 268 7.79 33.53 -16.91
C LEU A 268 7.56 32.18 -17.59
N HIS A 269 6.58 31.39 -17.12
CA HIS A 269 6.23 30.12 -17.76
C HIS A 269 5.84 30.33 -19.23
N TRP A 270 5.01 31.34 -19.53
CA TRP A 270 4.59 31.67 -20.89
C TRP A 270 5.75 32.11 -21.79
N ILE A 271 6.65 32.95 -21.27
CA ILE A 271 7.81 33.43 -22.03
C ILE A 271 8.81 32.30 -22.29
N LEU A 272 9.05 31.46 -21.29
CA LEU A 272 10.04 30.40 -21.39
C LEU A 272 9.53 29.21 -22.21
N PHE A 273 8.22 28.98 -22.21
CA PHE A 273 7.55 27.84 -22.86
C PHE A 273 6.28 28.23 -23.65
N PRO A 274 6.38 29.06 -24.69
CA PRO A 274 5.23 29.48 -25.48
C PRO A 274 4.60 28.35 -26.31
N GLU A 275 5.38 27.34 -26.70
CA GLU A 275 4.94 26.20 -27.52
C GLU A 275 5.53 24.89 -26.97
N LEU A 276 4.85 24.31 -25.98
CA LEU A 276 5.07 22.93 -25.53
C LEU A 276 4.10 22.02 -26.28
N SER A 277 4.62 21.25 -27.24
CA SER A 277 3.83 20.33 -28.06
C SER A 277 3.85 18.92 -27.46
N ALA A 278 2.69 18.28 -27.40
CA ALA A 278 2.59 16.90 -26.97
C ALA A 278 3.31 15.96 -27.96
N GLY A 279 4.04 14.97 -27.42
CA GLY A 279 4.75 13.96 -28.20
C GLY A 279 6.07 14.40 -28.86
N VAL A 280 6.43 15.68 -28.80
CA VAL A 280 7.72 16.18 -29.33
C VAL A 280 8.84 15.90 -28.31
N GLU A 281 9.96 15.34 -28.80
CA GLU A 281 11.13 15.06 -27.97
C GLU A 281 12.09 16.25 -27.93
N TYR A 282 12.24 16.86 -26.75
CA TYR A 282 13.10 18.00 -26.53
C TYR A 282 14.49 17.55 -26.04
N THR A 283 15.53 17.90 -26.78
CA THR A 283 16.91 17.45 -26.56
C THR A 283 17.91 18.59 -26.34
N SER A 284 17.49 19.84 -26.55
CA SER A 284 18.36 21.02 -26.49
C SER A 284 18.80 21.36 -25.05
N THR A 285 20.10 21.60 -24.86
CA THR A 285 20.66 22.10 -23.58
C THR A 285 19.96 23.37 -23.08
N TRP A 286 19.55 24.26 -23.99
CA TRP A 286 18.84 25.49 -23.62
C TRP A 286 17.40 25.23 -23.16
N PHE A 287 16.75 24.21 -23.71
CA PHE A 287 15.45 23.75 -23.21
C PHE A 287 15.59 23.24 -21.77
N PHE A 288 16.55 22.33 -21.52
CA PHE A 288 16.81 21.82 -20.17
C PHE A 288 17.18 22.92 -19.18
N ALA A 289 17.91 23.94 -19.62
CA ALA A 289 18.29 25.03 -18.74
C ALA A 289 17.10 25.88 -18.28
N ARG A 290 16.19 26.21 -19.22
CA ARG A 290 14.93 26.91 -18.90
C ARG A 290 14.00 26.04 -18.07
N LYS A 291 13.90 24.74 -18.41
CA LYS A 291 13.05 23.77 -17.70
C LYS A 291 13.47 23.66 -16.25
N TRP A 292 14.77 23.44 -16.02
CA TRP A 292 15.35 23.38 -14.69
C TRP A 292 15.02 24.65 -13.89
N PHE A 293 15.22 25.84 -14.47
CA PHE A 293 14.94 27.11 -13.78
C PHE A 293 13.46 27.21 -13.36
N MET A 294 12.55 26.85 -14.26
CA MET A 294 11.12 26.93 -13.99
C MET A 294 10.65 25.85 -12.99
N ASP A 295 11.14 24.62 -13.09
CA ASP A 295 10.82 23.57 -12.12
C ASP A 295 11.37 23.90 -10.73
N ARG A 296 12.57 24.51 -10.64
CA ARG A 296 13.10 25.03 -9.38
C ARG A 296 12.20 26.14 -8.82
N LEU A 297 11.68 27.05 -9.65
CA LEU A 297 10.72 28.06 -9.20
C LEU A 297 9.46 27.42 -8.61
N PHE A 298 8.85 26.47 -9.31
CA PHE A 298 7.66 25.75 -8.82
C PHE A 298 7.92 24.92 -7.55
N LEU A 299 9.12 24.36 -7.40
CA LEU A 299 9.49 23.62 -6.20
C LEU A 299 10.00 24.48 -5.04
N SER A 300 10.24 25.77 -5.29
CA SER A 300 10.83 26.64 -4.28
C SER A 300 9.93 26.73 -3.03
N PRO A 301 10.50 26.81 -1.82
CA PRO A 301 9.73 27.04 -0.60
C PRO A 301 8.88 28.31 -0.68
N ILE A 302 9.35 29.33 -1.41
CA ILE A 302 8.62 30.59 -1.64
C ILE A 302 7.39 30.35 -2.49
N PHE A 303 7.48 29.54 -3.55
CA PHE A 303 6.31 29.17 -4.36
C PHE A 303 5.32 28.34 -3.59
N ARG A 304 5.78 27.28 -2.91
CA ARG A 304 4.91 26.48 -2.05
C ARG A 304 4.18 27.35 -1.06
N TYR A 305 4.91 28.23 -0.37
CA TYR A 305 4.35 29.21 0.55
C TYR A 305 3.36 30.18 -0.12
N ALA A 306 3.69 30.76 -1.27
CA ALA A 306 2.79 31.70 -1.95
C ALA A 306 1.52 31.01 -2.47
N SER A 307 1.65 29.81 -3.04
CA SER A 307 0.52 29.00 -3.47
C SER A 307 -0.32 28.51 -2.29
N GLU A 308 0.32 28.14 -1.17
CA GLU A 308 -0.32 27.81 0.09
C GLU A 308 -1.12 29.01 0.59
N ARG A 309 -0.47 30.16 0.80
CA ARG A 309 -1.08 31.36 1.38
C ARG A 309 -2.21 31.96 0.55
N THR A 310 -2.07 31.98 -0.78
CA THR A 310 -3.00 32.70 -1.67
C THR A 310 -4.06 31.78 -2.26
N LEU A 311 -3.75 30.49 -2.46
CA LEU A 311 -4.59 29.58 -3.25
C LEU A 311 -5.11 28.36 -2.46
N GLN A 312 -4.71 28.13 -1.19
CA GLN A 312 -4.94 26.86 -0.45
C GLN A 312 -6.38 26.35 -0.42
N THR A 313 -7.37 27.24 -0.40
CA THR A 313 -8.76 26.83 -0.11
C THR A 313 -9.74 27.21 -1.18
N SER A 314 -9.28 27.25 -2.42
CA SER A 314 -9.95 28.07 -3.40
C SER A 314 -10.37 27.30 -4.64
N SER A 315 -11.61 27.57 -5.04
CA SER A 315 -11.99 27.65 -6.45
C SER A 315 -11.04 28.50 -7.30
N THR A 316 -10.05 29.21 -6.71
CA THR A 316 -9.03 30.05 -7.39
C THR A 316 -7.75 29.32 -7.79
N PHE A 317 -7.38 28.19 -7.17
CA PHE A 317 -6.25 27.36 -7.64
C PHE A 317 -6.49 26.87 -9.09
N PRO A 318 -7.71 26.39 -9.45
CA PRO A 318 -8.10 26.19 -10.84
C PRO A 318 -7.78 27.37 -11.78
N TRP A 319 -7.97 28.62 -11.35
CA TRP A 319 -7.67 29.80 -12.17
C TRP A 319 -6.18 29.99 -12.38
N TYR A 320 -5.36 29.72 -11.35
CA TYR A 320 -3.92 29.79 -11.50
C TYR A 320 -3.40 28.70 -12.46
N LEU A 321 -3.96 27.49 -12.41
CA LEU A 321 -3.64 26.44 -13.38
C LEU A 321 -4.07 26.81 -14.81
N LYS A 322 -5.24 27.45 -14.98
CA LYS A 322 -5.65 28.03 -16.28
C LYS A 322 -4.67 29.09 -16.76
N LEU A 323 -4.18 29.94 -15.86
CA LEU A 323 -3.12 30.91 -16.18
C LEU A 323 -1.82 30.23 -16.61
N LEU A 324 -1.53 29.01 -16.16
CA LEU A 324 -0.39 28.21 -16.62
C LEU A 324 -0.68 27.37 -17.88
N GLY A 325 -1.89 27.50 -18.45
CA GLY A 325 -2.30 26.83 -19.69
C GLY A 325 -2.95 25.46 -19.51
N ALA A 326 -3.28 25.03 -18.29
CA ALA A 326 -4.05 23.80 -18.05
C ALA A 326 -5.54 24.00 -18.39
N ASP A 327 -6.20 22.95 -18.89
CA ASP A 327 -7.64 22.96 -19.14
C ASP A 327 -8.39 22.51 -17.88
N VAL A 328 -9.00 23.44 -17.15
CA VAL A 328 -9.67 23.15 -15.87
C VAL A 328 -11.16 23.53 -15.92
N GLY A 329 -12.04 22.59 -15.59
CA GLY A 329 -13.49 22.78 -15.54
C GLY A 329 -13.96 23.62 -14.36
N GLU A 330 -15.24 23.98 -14.35
CA GLU A 330 -15.86 24.68 -13.22
C GLU A 330 -15.99 23.77 -11.98
N HIS A 331 -15.90 24.34 -10.79
CA HIS A 331 -16.03 23.65 -9.49
C HIS A 331 -15.04 22.49 -9.21
N ALA A 332 -14.02 22.28 -10.05
CA ALA A 332 -12.95 21.34 -9.76
C ALA A 332 -12.25 21.72 -8.44
N TRP A 333 -12.17 20.76 -7.52
CA TRP A 333 -11.57 20.96 -6.20
C TRP A 333 -10.20 20.30 -6.16
N MET A 334 -9.17 21.08 -5.82
CA MET A 334 -7.79 20.61 -5.80
C MET A 334 -7.11 21.09 -4.54
N ASN A 335 -6.34 20.19 -3.93
CA ASN A 335 -5.55 20.50 -2.75
C ASN A 335 -4.08 20.18 -3.04
N HIS A 336 -3.21 21.20 -3.09
CA HIS A 336 -1.75 21.05 -3.23
C HIS A 336 -1.24 20.08 -4.32
N PRO A 337 -1.60 20.24 -5.61
CA PRO A 337 -0.94 19.48 -6.67
C PRO A 337 0.49 19.99 -6.89
N TYR A 338 1.44 19.08 -7.09
CA TYR A 338 2.80 19.45 -7.50
C TYR A 338 2.80 19.91 -8.96
N ILE A 339 3.17 21.17 -9.19
CA ILE A 339 3.21 21.78 -10.53
C ILE A 339 4.59 21.61 -11.17
N ARG A 340 4.59 21.31 -12.47
CA ARG A 340 5.77 21.16 -13.34
C ARG A 340 5.58 21.96 -14.62
N VAL A 341 6.66 22.14 -15.38
CA VAL A 341 6.62 22.83 -16.70
C VAL A 341 5.54 22.28 -17.63
N GLY A 342 5.29 20.97 -17.65
CA GLY A 342 4.31 20.32 -18.51
C GLY A 342 2.84 20.38 -18.04
N ILE A 343 2.49 21.31 -17.15
CA ILE A 343 1.13 21.46 -16.60
C ILE A 343 0.08 21.83 -17.66
N ASN A 344 0.50 22.46 -18.76
CA ASN A 344 -0.34 22.77 -19.93
C ASN A 344 -0.88 21.52 -20.65
N HIS A 345 -0.36 20.33 -20.34
CA HIS A 345 -0.85 19.05 -20.85
C HIS A 345 -1.77 18.32 -19.85
N VAL A 346 -2.19 18.97 -18.77
CA VAL A 346 -3.15 18.40 -17.81
C VAL A 346 -4.53 18.98 -18.09
N SER A 347 -5.52 18.10 -18.29
CA SER A 347 -6.93 18.48 -18.35
C SER A 347 -7.69 17.90 -17.16
N ILE A 348 -8.49 18.73 -16.50
CA ILE A 348 -9.30 18.39 -15.33
C ILE A 348 -10.70 18.95 -15.56
N ARG A 349 -11.69 18.12 -15.83
CA ARG A 349 -13.07 18.55 -16.10
C ARG A 349 -13.82 18.94 -14.83
N ALA A 350 -15.09 19.34 -14.99
CA ALA A 350 -15.91 19.88 -13.92
C ALA A 350 -16.14 18.86 -12.79
N ASP A 351 -16.30 19.37 -11.55
CA ASP A 351 -16.59 18.59 -10.34
C ASP A 351 -15.58 17.48 -9.98
N ALA A 352 -14.41 17.43 -10.63
CA ALA A 352 -13.33 16.52 -10.25
C ALA A 352 -12.73 16.92 -8.89
N HIS A 353 -12.48 15.93 -8.03
CA HIS A 353 -11.91 16.10 -6.70
C HIS A 353 -10.52 15.48 -6.64
N LEU A 354 -9.49 16.30 -6.41
CA LEU A 354 -8.10 15.87 -6.32
C LEU A 354 -7.59 15.93 -4.89
N GLY A 355 -7.22 14.76 -4.37
CA GLY A 355 -6.60 14.62 -3.07
C GLY A 355 -5.23 15.28 -2.97
N MET A 356 -4.88 15.65 -1.73
CA MET A 356 -3.68 16.40 -1.37
C MET A 356 -2.36 15.78 -1.86
N LEU A 357 -1.38 16.60 -2.23
CA LEU A 357 -0.02 16.18 -2.59
C LEU A 357 0.07 15.18 -3.75
N SER A 358 -0.94 15.15 -4.63
CA SER A 358 -0.91 14.34 -5.85
C SER A 358 0.13 14.88 -6.85
N TYR A 359 0.85 13.98 -7.51
CA TYR A 359 1.93 14.30 -8.44
C TYR A 359 1.52 13.99 -9.87
N PHE A 360 1.49 15.01 -10.74
CA PHE A 360 1.18 14.88 -12.17
C PHE A 360 2.47 14.99 -12.99
N SER A 361 2.90 13.88 -13.58
CA SER A 361 4.08 13.81 -14.42
C SER A 361 3.68 13.64 -15.87
N THR A 362 3.52 14.74 -16.60
CA THR A 362 3.29 14.70 -18.05
C THR A 362 4.56 14.34 -18.83
N GLU A 363 5.72 14.29 -18.15
CA GLU A 363 7.03 14.02 -18.74
C GLU A 363 7.28 12.52 -18.95
N ARG A 364 7.82 12.18 -20.13
CA ARG A 364 8.56 10.93 -20.39
C ARG A 364 10.02 11.26 -20.63
N LYS A 365 10.88 10.78 -19.73
CA LYS A 365 12.34 10.86 -19.86
C LYS A 365 12.83 9.65 -20.67
N SER A 366 13.59 9.91 -21.73
CA SER A 366 14.27 8.90 -22.55
C SER A 366 15.79 9.10 -22.48
N SER A 367 16.55 8.21 -23.10
CA SER A 367 18.00 8.39 -23.28
C SER A 367 18.37 9.56 -24.21
N ARG A 368 17.42 10.07 -25.00
CA ARG A 368 17.62 11.13 -26.01
C ARG A 368 17.09 12.49 -25.57
N GLY A 369 16.06 12.55 -24.73
CA GLY A 369 15.46 13.80 -24.30
C GLY A 369 14.23 13.65 -23.40
N VAL A 370 13.41 14.69 -23.34
CA VAL A 370 12.13 14.69 -22.61
C VAL A 370 10.99 14.99 -23.58
N SER A 371 9.93 14.18 -23.52
CA SER A 371 8.67 14.45 -24.23
C SER A 371 7.53 14.63 -23.24
N PHE A 372 6.47 15.33 -23.65
CA PHE A 372 5.30 15.58 -22.81
C PHE A 372 4.07 14.90 -23.40
N TRP A 373 3.26 14.26 -22.56
CA TRP A 373 2.03 13.60 -22.96
C TRP A 373 0.88 13.99 -22.04
N PRO A 374 -0.34 14.11 -22.59
CA PRO A 374 -1.47 14.61 -21.83
C PRO A 374 -1.86 13.67 -20.69
N ILE A 375 -2.39 14.27 -19.61
CA ILE A 375 -3.10 13.55 -18.55
C ILE A 375 -4.52 14.13 -18.52
N ASN A 376 -5.52 13.27 -18.69
CA ASN A 376 -6.92 13.69 -18.77
C ASN A 376 -7.72 13.15 -17.58
N VAL A 377 -8.42 14.03 -16.89
CA VAL A 377 -9.31 13.74 -15.76
C VAL A 377 -10.70 14.24 -16.13
N GLU A 378 -11.63 13.33 -16.39
CA GLU A 378 -13.02 13.64 -16.78
C GLU A 378 -13.89 14.09 -15.58
N GLU A 379 -15.17 14.37 -15.86
CA GLU A 379 -16.09 14.93 -14.88
C GLU A 379 -16.34 14.01 -13.68
N LYS A 380 -16.48 14.62 -12.49
CA LYS A 380 -16.84 13.92 -11.23
C LYS A 380 -15.91 12.77 -10.85
N VAL A 381 -14.66 12.80 -11.33
CA VAL A 381 -13.62 11.85 -10.92
C VAL A 381 -13.18 12.16 -9.48
N SER A 382 -13.00 11.10 -8.68
CA SER A 382 -12.54 11.20 -7.30
C SER A 382 -11.14 10.61 -7.15
N ILE A 383 -10.15 11.45 -6.84
CA ILE A 383 -8.75 11.05 -6.67
C ILE A 383 -8.35 11.16 -5.20
N GLY A 384 -7.85 10.07 -4.64
CA GLY A 384 -7.27 10.03 -3.30
C GLY A 384 -5.96 10.82 -3.20
N GLN A 385 -5.45 10.97 -1.98
CA GLN A 385 -4.26 11.77 -1.72
C GLN A 385 -2.97 11.07 -2.19
N ARG A 386 -1.93 11.85 -2.46
CA ARG A 386 -0.56 11.38 -2.75
C ARG A 386 -0.46 10.38 -3.90
N CYS A 387 -1.42 10.40 -4.81
CA CYS A 387 -1.41 9.62 -6.05
C CYS A 387 -0.30 10.11 -6.99
N VAL A 388 0.19 9.21 -7.85
CA VAL A 388 1.18 9.53 -8.89
C VAL A 388 0.56 9.21 -10.24
N PHE A 389 0.41 10.23 -11.08
CA PHE A 389 -0.10 10.12 -12.43
C PHE A 389 1.05 10.26 -13.41
N LEU A 390 1.35 9.20 -14.13
CA LEU A 390 2.34 9.23 -15.19
C LEU A 390 1.70 9.60 -16.53
N SER A 391 2.53 10.10 -17.44
CA SER A 391 2.12 10.74 -18.68
C SER A 391 1.24 9.82 -19.55
N GLY A 392 0.16 10.32 -20.14
CA GLY A 392 -0.77 9.51 -20.94
C GLY A 392 -1.89 8.86 -20.13
N ALA A 393 -1.96 9.07 -18.81
CA ALA A 393 -3.05 8.56 -17.99
C ALA A 393 -4.39 9.24 -18.35
N ASN A 394 -5.45 8.44 -18.47
CA ASN A 394 -6.81 8.90 -18.78
C ASN A 394 -7.81 8.34 -17.77
N LEU A 395 -8.57 9.21 -17.11
CA LEU A 395 -9.59 8.86 -16.14
C LEU A 395 -10.95 9.30 -16.68
N GLU A 396 -11.83 8.34 -16.97
CA GLU A 396 -13.18 8.59 -17.47
C GLU A 396 -14.15 9.01 -16.35
N GLN A 397 -15.35 9.45 -16.73
CA GLN A 397 -16.34 10.03 -15.82
C GLN A 397 -16.67 9.09 -14.66
N TYR A 398 -16.94 9.66 -13.48
CA TYR A 398 -17.30 8.90 -12.26
C TYR A 398 -16.27 7.89 -11.76
N SER A 399 -15.07 7.84 -12.35
CA SER A 399 -14.02 6.93 -11.91
C SER A 399 -13.44 7.35 -10.55
N THR A 400 -12.91 6.37 -9.82
CA THR A 400 -12.30 6.58 -8.50
C THR A 400 -10.87 6.04 -8.47
N VAL A 401 -9.94 6.85 -7.98
CA VAL A 401 -8.55 6.45 -7.74
C VAL A 401 -8.27 6.49 -6.25
N GLY A 402 -7.89 5.36 -5.67
CA GLY A 402 -7.56 5.25 -4.25
C GLY A 402 -6.33 6.06 -3.85
N ALA A 403 -6.23 6.43 -2.57
CA ALA A 403 -5.05 7.12 -2.04
C ALA A 403 -3.75 6.33 -2.30
N GLU A 404 -2.64 7.04 -2.48
CA GLU A 404 -1.30 6.48 -2.74
C GLU A 404 -1.22 5.57 -4.00
N THR A 405 -2.18 5.65 -4.92
CA THR A 405 -2.20 4.85 -6.15
C THR A 405 -1.24 5.42 -7.20
N VAL A 406 -0.60 4.55 -7.98
CA VAL A 406 0.18 4.92 -9.16
C VAL A 406 -0.61 4.55 -10.40
N LEU A 407 -0.85 5.51 -11.30
CA LEU A 407 -1.30 5.22 -12.65
C LEU A 407 -0.09 5.25 -13.60
N PRO A 408 0.30 4.09 -14.19
CA PRO A 408 1.38 3.99 -15.15
C PRO A 408 1.19 4.86 -16.40
N HIS A 409 2.23 4.95 -17.21
CA HIS A 409 2.12 5.57 -18.53
C HIS A 409 1.01 4.89 -19.36
N ASP A 410 0.22 5.69 -20.08
CA ASP A 410 -0.85 5.22 -20.96
C ASP A 410 -1.94 4.38 -20.25
N TYR A 411 -2.14 4.58 -18.95
CA TYR A 411 -3.14 3.84 -18.17
C TYR A 411 -4.54 4.45 -18.28
N PHE A 412 -5.54 3.60 -18.47
CA PHE A 412 -6.96 4.01 -18.60
C PHE A 412 -7.78 3.51 -17.42
N VAL A 413 -8.50 4.43 -16.77
CA VAL A 413 -9.54 4.09 -15.79
C VAL A 413 -10.89 4.37 -16.44
N TYR A 414 -11.61 3.30 -16.76
CA TYR A 414 -12.92 3.39 -17.43
C TYR A 414 -14.01 4.01 -16.54
N GLU A 415 -15.09 4.46 -17.17
CA GLU A 415 -16.23 5.10 -16.52
C GLU A 415 -16.78 4.27 -15.35
N GLY A 416 -16.96 4.91 -14.19
CA GLY A 416 -17.39 4.26 -12.94
C GLY A 416 -16.42 3.21 -12.38
N GLY A 417 -15.26 3.02 -13.01
CA GLY A 417 -14.21 2.11 -12.59
C GLY A 417 -13.41 2.63 -11.39
N THR A 418 -12.84 1.70 -10.64
CA THR A 418 -12.09 2.03 -9.43
C THR A 418 -10.68 1.44 -9.50
N ALA A 419 -9.64 2.27 -9.35
CA ALA A 419 -8.23 1.86 -9.38
C ALA A 419 -7.56 2.08 -8.02
N PHE A 420 -6.87 1.05 -7.50
CA PHE A 420 -6.13 1.13 -6.23
C PHE A 420 -4.77 0.47 -6.33
N GLY A 421 -3.73 1.13 -5.81
CA GLY A 421 -2.44 0.49 -5.54
C GLY A 421 -1.27 0.88 -6.45
N SER A 422 -0.15 0.19 -6.23
CA SER A 422 1.05 0.24 -7.08
C SER A 422 1.64 -1.18 -7.17
N PRO A 423 1.51 -1.89 -8.31
CA PRO A 423 0.74 -1.52 -9.50
C PRO A 423 -0.77 -1.38 -9.20
N PRO A 424 -1.51 -0.58 -9.99
CA PRO A 424 -2.94 -0.38 -9.76
C PRO A 424 -3.74 -1.64 -10.10
N VAL A 425 -4.62 -2.05 -9.19
CA VAL A 425 -5.63 -3.07 -9.38
C VAL A 425 -6.94 -2.38 -9.76
N PHE A 426 -7.53 -2.81 -10.87
CA PHE A 426 -8.79 -2.28 -11.37
C PHE A 426 -9.97 -3.11 -10.87
N PHE A 427 -11.00 -2.43 -10.38
CA PHE A 427 -12.28 -3.00 -10.01
C PHE A 427 -13.38 -2.40 -10.90
N ARG A 428 -14.15 -3.28 -11.54
CA ARG A 428 -15.32 -2.88 -12.32
C ARG A 428 -16.53 -2.85 -11.39
N THR A 429 -16.89 -1.68 -10.91
CA THR A 429 -18.11 -1.48 -10.12
C THR A 429 -19.31 -1.45 -11.08
N SER A 430 -19.96 -2.58 -11.29
CA SER A 430 -21.31 -2.62 -11.87
C SER A 430 -22.32 -2.36 -10.76
N VAL A 431 -22.49 -1.11 -10.34
CA VAL A 431 -23.41 -0.78 -9.26
C VAL A 431 -24.23 0.43 -9.68
N SER A 432 -25.52 0.21 -9.91
CA SER A 432 -26.49 1.30 -10.14
C SER A 432 -26.55 2.22 -8.93
N GLU A 433 -26.94 3.48 -9.15
CA GLU A 433 -27.13 4.51 -8.11
C GLU A 433 -27.89 3.96 -6.87
N GLU A 434 -28.90 3.13 -7.12
CA GLU A 434 -29.76 2.49 -6.10
C GLU A 434 -29.00 1.49 -5.20
N ALA A 435 -28.02 0.77 -5.75
CA ALA A 435 -27.20 -0.17 -4.99
C ALA A 435 -26.05 0.53 -4.23
N ARG A 436 -25.60 1.73 -4.67
CA ARG A 436 -24.76 2.62 -3.83
C ARG A 436 -25.54 3.12 -2.63
N VAL A 437 -26.80 3.53 -2.80
CA VAL A 437 -27.67 3.95 -1.67
C VAL A 437 -27.92 2.78 -0.71
N ALA A 438 -28.14 1.57 -1.21
CA ALA A 438 -28.31 0.37 -0.38
C ALA A 438 -27.03 -0.03 0.37
N GLN A 439 -25.85 0.02 -0.26
CA GLN A 439 -24.57 -0.19 0.44
C GLN A 439 -24.26 0.90 1.47
N THR A 440 -24.71 2.13 1.23
CA THR A 440 -24.58 3.24 2.18
C THR A 440 -25.52 3.04 3.39
N GLN A 441 -26.70 2.44 3.17
CA GLN A 441 -27.62 2.03 4.24
C GLN A 441 -27.12 0.81 5.02
N GLU A 442 -26.50 -0.18 4.36
CA GLU A 442 -25.82 -1.31 5.04
C GLU A 442 -24.57 -0.85 5.81
N ALA A 443 -23.80 0.11 5.29
CA ALA A 443 -22.73 0.77 6.03
C ALA A 443 -23.28 1.56 7.23
N GLY A 444 -24.46 2.18 7.09
CA GLY A 444 -25.24 2.76 8.18
C GLY A 444 -25.70 1.72 9.22
N ALA A 445 -25.99 0.49 8.81
CA ALA A 445 -26.31 -0.62 9.71
C ALA A 445 -25.07 -1.20 10.42
N LEU A 446 -23.91 -1.24 9.74
CA LEU A 446 -22.61 -1.52 10.37
C LEU A 446 -22.18 -0.39 11.34
N LEU A 447 -22.61 0.85 11.10
CA LEU A 447 -22.48 1.98 12.02
C LEU A 447 -23.26 1.77 13.33
N ASN A 448 -24.39 1.04 13.32
CA ASN A 448 -25.06 0.62 14.57
C ASN A 448 -24.26 -0.42 15.37
N ILE A 449 -23.43 -1.23 14.71
CA ILE A 449 -22.45 -2.10 15.40
C ILE A 449 -21.27 -1.26 15.93
N SER A 450 -20.91 -0.17 15.24
CA SER A 450 -19.90 0.78 15.71
C SER A 450 -20.35 1.61 16.92
N ASN A 451 -21.66 1.84 17.11
CA ASN A 451 -22.18 2.44 18.34
C ASN A 451 -21.91 1.56 19.57
N HIS A 452 -21.86 0.24 19.40
CA HIS A 452 -21.45 -0.68 20.48
C HIS A 452 -19.93 -0.62 20.75
N LEU A 453 -19.11 -0.26 19.77
CA LEU A 453 -17.67 0.01 19.96
C LEU A 453 -17.41 1.39 20.61
N ILE A 454 -18.29 2.36 20.40
CA ILE A 454 -18.28 3.65 21.11
C ILE A 454 -18.58 3.44 22.62
N GLU A 455 -19.42 2.48 23.00
CA GLU A 455 -19.62 2.08 24.41
C GLU A 455 -18.38 1.43 25.05
N VAL A 456 -17.58 0.70 24.27
CA VAL A 456 -16.32 0.09 24.75
C VAL A 456 -15.17 1.11 24.83
N GLY A 457 -15.15 2.11 23.94
CA GLY A 457 -14.19 3.22 24.00
C GLY A 457 -14.46 4.22 25.14
N THR A 458 -15.73 4.43 25.50
CA THR A 458 -16.15 5.32 26.60
C THR A 458 -15.92 4.74 27.99
N THR A 459 -15.66 3.43 28.11
CA THR A 459 -15.37 2.82 29.43
C THR A 459 -13.99 3.15 29.99
N LEU A 460 -13.11 3.80 29.21
CA LEU A 460 -11.79 4.28 29.64
C LEU A 460 -11.70 5.79 29.92
N GLY A 461 -12.83 6.51 29.92
CA GLY A 461 -12.86 7.93 30.27
C GLY A 461 -14.17 8.34 30.93
N LYS A 462 -14.33 8.09 32.24
CA LYS A 462 -15.43 8.68 33.02
C LYS A 462 -14.98 9.97 33.71
N SER A 463 -15.58 11.10 33.32
CA SER A 463 -16.32 12.01 34.23
C SER A 463 -16.94 13.20 33.48
N THR A 464 -18.20 13.51 33.82
CA THR A 464 -18.96 14.80 33.67
C THR A 464 -19.20 15.29 32.22
N ASP A 465 -20.38 15.56 31.68
CA ASP A 465 -21.77 15.82 32.11
C ASP A 465 -22.70 15.30 30.96
N GLY A 466 -23.94 14.84 31.13
CA GLY A 466 -25.10 15.55 31.68
C GLY A 466 -25.84 16.34 30.59
N ASN A 467 -26.86 15.74 29.97
CA ASN A 467 -27.89 16.30 29.06
C ASN A 467 -27.55 16.48 27.56
N SER A 468 -28.12 15.60 26.71
CA SER A 468 -28.89 15.99 25.51
C SER A 468 -29.56 14.77 24.84
N GLU A 469 -30.64 14.25 25.45
CA GLU A 469 -31.68 13.51 24.73
C GLU A 469 -32.74 14.52 24.31
N GLN A 470 -32.72 14.93 23.04
CA GLN A 470 -33.85 15.45 22.26
C GLN A 470 -33.29 15.97 20.93
N ASP A 471 -33.42 15.16 19.88
CA ASP A 471 -33.65 15.59 18.48
C ASP A 471 -33.68 14.34 17.60
N SER A 472 -34.74 13.56 17.77
CA SER A 472 -35.15 12.50 16.84
C SER A 472 -36.48 12.91 16.22
N GLU A 473 -36.46 13.85 15.29
CA GLU A 473 -37.54 14.05 14.33
C GLU A 473 -36.98 13.99 12.91
N GLY A 474 -37.60 13.13 12.10
CA GLY A 474 -37.22 12.88 10.72
C GLY A 474 -37.32 14.15 9.88
N GLY A 475 -36.18 14.61 9.38
CA GLY A 475 -36.07 15.71 8.42
C GLY A 475 -35.52 15.22 7.08
N GLU A 476 -36.19 15.61 6.01
CA GLU A 476 -35.93 15.30 4.60
C GLU A 476 -34.45 15.28 4.21
N ILE A 477 -33.99 14.12 3.70
CA ILE A 477 -32.70 13.95 3.05
C ILE A 477 -32.80 14.55 1.65
N GLY A 478 -32.08 15.65 1.38
CA GLY A 478 -31.74 16.03 0.00
C GLY A 478 -32.09 17.44 -0.48
N ARG A 479 -31.70 18.50 0.24
CA ARG A 479 -31.47 19.82 -0.40
C ARG A 479 -30.03 20.25 -0.22
N ARG A 480 -29.25 20.25 -1.33
CA ARG A 480 -28.05 21.09 -1.47
C ARG A 480 -28.49 22.52 -1.15
N GLN A 481 -27.92 23.14 -0.12
CA GLN A 481 -28.01 24.59 0.03
C GLN A 481 -27.19 25.20 -1.11
N ASP A 482 -27.85 25.62 -2.18
CA ASP A 482 -27.24 26.44 -3.21
C ASP A 482 -26.83 27.78 -2.59
N ILE A 483 -25.55 27.92 -2.28
CA ILE A 483 -24.97 29.22 -1.92
C ILE A 483 -25.05 30.09 -3.17
N GLY A 484 -25.95 31.09 -3.17
CA GLY A 484 -26.08 32.02 -4.29
C GLY A 484 -24.74 32.67 -4.66
N LYS A 485 -24.50 32.93 -5.95
CA LYS A 485 -23.22 33.43 -6.51
C LYS A 485 -22.61 34.62 -5.73
N GLY A 486 -23.43 35.51 -5.17
CA GLY A 486 -22.96 36.66 -4.36
C GLY A 486 -22.44 36.29 -2.96
N GLY A 487 -23.03 35.28 -2.31
CA GLY A 487 -22.55 34.74 -1.03
C GLY A 487 -21.24 33.99 -1.20
N PHE A 488 -21.08 33.27 -2.31
CA PHE A 488 -19.87 32.52 -2.65
C PHE A 488 -18.62 33.39 -2.78
N TRP A 489 -18.71 34.55 -3.47
CA TRP A 489 -17.55 35.44 -3.61
C TRP A 489 -17.18 36.17 -2.33
N THR A 490 -18.18 36.59 -1.56
CA THR A 490 -17.96 37.19 -0.22
C THR A 490 -17.26 36.18 0.70
N TYR A 491 -17.64 34.90 0.59
CA TYR A 491 -17.03 33.77 1.27
C TYR A 491 -15.57 33.52 0.85
N VAL A 492 -15.27 33.45 -0.46
CA VAL A 492 -13.89 33.26 -0.97
C VAL A 492 -12.99 34.39 -0.50
N LEU A 493 -13.46 35.64 -0.56
CA LEU A 493 -12.69 36.80 -0.13
C LEU A 493 -12.44 36.83 1.38
N ALA A 494 -13.43 36.45 2.20
CA ALA A 494 -13.26 36.34 3.65
C ALA A 494 -12.25 35.23 4.03
N MET A 495 -12.24 34.10 3.33
CA MET A 495 -11.25 33.03 3.55
C MET A 495 -9.83 33.48 3.20
N ILE A 496 -9.64 34.05 2.00
CA ILE A 496 -8.34 34.59 1.58
C ILE A 496 -7.85 35.61 2.62
N PHE A 497 -8.74 36.48 3.11
CA PHE A 497 -8.42 37.48 4.12
C PHE A 497 -8.01 36.85 5.47
N LEU A 498 -8.79 35.92 6.03
CA LEU A 498 -8.50 35.26 7.30
C LEU A 498 -7.20 34.44 7.24
N GLN A 499 -7.00 33.66 6.18
CA GLN A 499 -5.78 32.86 5.97
C GLN A 499 -4.55 33.72 5.72
N SER A 500 -4.71 34.90 5.11
CA SER A 500 -3.62 35.85 4.91
C SER A 500 -3.23 36.57 6.21
N LEU A 501 -4.20 36.84 7.10
CA LEU A 501 -3.96 37.53 8.37
C LEU A 501 -3.19 36.66 9.37
N MET A 502 -3.52 35.37 9.44
CA MET A 502 -3.12 34.52 10.57
C MET A 502 -1.61 34.21 10.62
N PRO A 503 -0.94 33.83 9.53
CA PRO A 503 0.49 33.61 9.55
C PRO A 503 1.30 34.91 9.49
N VAL A 504 0.69 36.02 9.05
CA VAL A 504 1.29 37.34 9.14
C VAL A 504 1.21 37.88 10.56
N ALA A 505 0.16 37.57 11.32
CA ALA A 505 0.13 37.78 12.77
C ALA A 505 1.25 37.01 13.50
N LEU A 506 1.61 35.81 13.00
CA LEU A 506 2.70 35.00 13.55
C LEU A 506 4.10 35.43 13.09
N GLY A 507 4.30 35.71 11.80
CA GLY A 507 5.54 36.30 11.27
C GLY A 507 5.81 37.69 11.86
N SER A 508 4.75 38.49 12.06
CA SER A 508 4.82 39.76 12.78
C SER A 508 5.00 39.59 14.28
N SER A 509 4.69 38.44 14.89
CA SER A 509 5.07 38.16 16.28
C SER A 509 6.60 37.95 16.42
N TYR A 510 7.23 37.20 15.50
CA TYR A 510 8.70 37.11 15.44
C TYR A 510 9.33 38.47 15.10
N GLY A 511 8.75 39.20 14.14
CA GLY A 511 9.17 40.56 13.79
C GLY A 511 8.96 41.58 14.91
N PHE A 512 7.89 41.44 15.71
CA PHE A 512 7.58 42.27 16.86
C PHE A 512 8.53 41.97 18.03
N LEU A 513 8.81 40.71 18.32
CA LEU A 513 9.83 40.33 19.32
C LEU A 513 11.21 40.83 18.92
N PHE A 514 11.55 40.76 17.62
CA PHE A 514 12.76 41.35 17.07
C PHE A 514 12.76 42.88 17.22
N TYR A 515 11.64 43.54 16.93
CA TYR A 515 11.48 44.99 17.08
C TYR A 515 11.56 45.44 18.56
N VAL A 516 10.92 44.72 19.48
CA VAL A 516 11.02 44.94 20.92
C VAL A 516 12.46 44.76 21.39
N ALA A 517 13.18 43.74 20.89
CA ALA A 517 14.61 43.62 21.15
C ALA A 517 15.37 44.86 20.64
N THR A 518 15.08 45.36 19.43
CA THR A 518 15.70 46.60 18.90
C THR A 518 15.39 47.87 19.69
N ILE A 519 14.28 47.91 20.43
CA ILE A 519 13.94 49.03 21.33
C ILE A 519 14.61 48.87 22.70
N ILE A 520 14.67 47.65 23.23
CA ILE A 520 15.28 47.37 24.55
C ILE A 520 16.79 47.58 24.51
N PHE A 521 17.42 47.24 23.40
CA PHE A 521 18.86 47.38 23.18
C PHE A 521 19.08 48.46 22.12
N ASP A 522 19.17 49.73 22.55
CA ASP A 522 19.36 50.93 21.71
C ASP A 522 20.54 50.82 20.71
N ASP A 523 21.51 49.95 20.99
CA ASP A 523 22.63 49.56 20.10
C ASP A 523 22.73 48.02 20.00
N LEU A 524 21.82 47.37 19.27
CA LEU A 524 21.97 45.94 18.96
C LEU A 524 23.14 45.73 18.00
N SER A 525 24.29 45.38 18.56
CA SER A 525 25.37 44.78 17.77
C SER A 525 24.88 43.47 17.15
N ILE A 526 25.43 43.08 15.98
CA ILE A 526 25.12 41.82 15.30
C ILE A 526 25.25 40.62 16.28
N THR A 527 26.15 40.71 17.26
CA THR A 527 26.32 39.72 18.33
C THR A 527 25.06 39.55 19.18
N HIS A 528 24.41 40.64 19.58
CA HIS A 528 23.16 40.57 20.37
C HIS A 528 22.02 39.98 19.55
N ILE A 529 21.95 40.26 18.24
CA ILE A 529 20.97 39.67 17.33
C ILE A 529 21.16 38.15 17.25
N ILE A 530 22.40 37.70 17.04
CA ILE A 530 22.73 36.28 16.93
C ILE A 530 22.45 35.54 18.24
N LEU A 531 22.79 36.14 19.40
CA LEU A 531 22.59 35.51 20.70
C LEU A 531 21.11 35.48 21.15
N SER A 532 20.30 36.46 20.73
CA SER A 532 18.88 36.53 21.08
C SER A 532 17.96 35.77 20.12
N ALA A 533 18.37 35.53 18.87
CA ALA A 533 17.56 34.86 17.86
C ALA A 533 17.01 33.48 18.30
N PRO A 534 17.79 32.58 18.95
CA PRO A 534 17.25 31.32 19.46
C PRO A 534 16.18 31.52 20.53
N ALA A 535 16.37 32.47 21.44
CA ALA A 535 15.40 32.78 22.49
C ALA A 535 14.09 33.34 21.89
N ILE A 536 14.20 34.26 20.93
CA ILE A 536 13.05 34.80 20.19
C ILE A 536 12.31 33.66 19.46
N TYR A 537 13.04 32.77 18.80
CA TYR A 537 12.45 31.64 18.10
C TYR A 537 11.71 30.69 19.04
N ILE A 538 12.30 30.35 20.19
CA ILE A 538 11.69 29.50 21.22
C ILE A 538 10.43 30.16 21.78
N ILE A 539 10.51 31.44 22.17
CA ILE A 539 9.38 32.18 22.74
C ILE A 539 8.24 32.27 21.69
N GLY A 540 8.55 32.63 20.45
CA GLY A 540 7.56 32.68 19.38
C GLY A 540 6.92 31.32 19.08
N SER A 541 7.70 30.24 19.14
CA SER A 541 7.19 28.86 19.00
C SER A 541 6.24 28.48 20.13
N LEU A 542 6.57 28.81 21.39
CA LEU A 542 5.71 28.57 22.55
C LEU A 542 4.43 29.41 22.50
N MET A 543 4.53 30.67 22.07
CA MET A 543 3.36 31.54 21.86
C MET A 543 2.44 30.98 20.77
N LEU A 544 3.00 30.48 19.66
CA LEU A 544 2.24 29.81 18.60
C LEU A 544 1.52 28.56 19.13
N MET A 545 2.23 27.71 19.89
CA MET A 545 1.64 26.52 20.50
C MET A 545 0.50 26.88 21.47
N LEU A 546 0.67 27.92 22.28
CA LEU A 546 -0.37 28.40 23.19
C LEU A 546 -1.57 28.98 22.44
N PHE A 547 -1.33 29.74 21.38
CA PHE A 547 -2.38 30.29 20.53
C PHE A 547 -3.22 29.19 19.88
N LEU A 548 -2.59 28.14 19.36
CA LEU A 548 -3.30 26.97 18.82
C LEU A 548 -4.19 26.31 19.88
N LYS A 549 -3.71 26.20 21.13
CA LYS A 549 -4.52 25.65 22.21
C LYS A 549 -5.71 26.54 22.55
N VAL A 550 -5.51 27.85 22.64
CA VAL A 550 -6.59 28.80 22.88
C VAL A 550 -7.63 28.73 21.77
N MET A 551 -7.19 28.66 20.50
CA MET A 551 -8.10 28.48 19.37
C MET A 551 -8.91 27.19 19.49
N GLN A 552 -8.25 26.05 19.77
CA GLN A 552 -8.92 24.77 20.02
C GLN A 552 -9.99 24.88 21.11
N MET A 553 -9.67 25.54 22.23
CA MET A 553 -10.61 25.75 23.34
C MET A 553 -11.79 26.65 22.96
N LEU A 554 -11.56 27.68 22.15
CA LEU A 554 -12.61 28.61 21.73
C LEU A 554 -13.57 28.02 20.69
N GLY A 555 -13.06 27.19 19.77
CA GLY A 555 -13.92 26.56 18.75
C GLY A 555 -14.53 25.23 19.16
N GLY A 556 -14.26 24.75 20.38
CA GLY A 556 -14.75 23.48 20.90
C GLY A 556 -13.97 22.27 20.40
N SER A 557 -14.07 21.15 21.12
CA SER A 557 -13.54 19.86 20.66
C SER A 557 -14.34 19.37 19.46
N PHE A 558 -13.67 18.92 18.40
CA PHE A 558 -14.31 18.24 17.29
C PHE A 558 -15.01 16.98 17.81
N SER A 559 -16.33 16.90 17.70
CA SER A 559 -17.11 15.73 18.10
C SER A 559 -17.07 14.65 17.02
N ILE A 560 -17.19 13.39 17.42
CA ILE A 560 -17.43 12.28 16.49
C ILE A 560 -18.76 12.54 15.78
N GLY A 561 -18.76 12.66 14.46
CA GLY A 561 -19.97 12.99 13.70
C GLY A 561 -19.74 13.39 12.24
N THR A 562 -20.83 13.66 11.53
CA THR A 562 -20.86 14.12 10.13
C THR A 562 -20.92 15.65 10.07
N SER A 563 -20.07 16.24 9.23
CA SER A 563 -20.13 17.65 8.87
C SER A 563 -20.34 17.80 7.38
N ASN A 564 -21.35 18.56 6.97
CA ASN A 564 -21.52 18.88 5.56
C ASN A 564 -20.35 19.71 5.06
N PHE A 565 -19.88 19.40 3.85
CA PHE A 565 -18.94 20.28 3.15
C PHE A 565 -19.53 21.70 3.06
N PHE A 566 -18.67 22.69 3.24
CA PHE A 566 -19.03 24.10 3.28
C PHE A 566 -19.87 24.57 4.48
N SER A 567 -19.97 23.77 5.55
CA SER A 567 -20.50 24.25 6.83
C SER A 567 -19.48 25.08 7.61
N PHE A 568 -19.93 25.93 8.54
CA PHE A 568 -19.04 26.66 9.46
C PHE A 568 -18.10 25.72 10.22
N HIS A 569 -18.59 24.54 10.61
CA HIS A 569 -17.81 23.53 11.31
C HIS A 569 -16.68 22.96 10.43
N PHE A 570 -16.98 22.62 9.17
CA PHE A 570 -15.96 22.22 8.19
C PHE A 570 -14.88 23.31 8.00
N PHE A 571 -15.30 24.58 7.92
CA PHE A 571 -14.36 25.69 7.75
C PHE A 571 -13.45 25.90 8.95
N TYR A 572 -14.04 25.86 10.15
CA TYR A 572 -13.28 25.96 11.38
C TYR A 572 -12.24 24.83 11.47
N TRP A 573 -12.65 23.57 11.22
CA TRP A 573 -11.73 22.44 11.16
C TRP A 573 -10.63 22.66 10.13
N HIS A 574 -10.98 23.04 8.91
CA HIS A 574 -10.02 23.14 7.81
C HIS A 574 -8.94 24.20 8.08
N ILE A 575 -9.35 25.39 8.56
CA ILE A 575 -8.43 26.45 8.96
C ILE A 575 -7.53 25.97 10.11
N PHE A 576 -8.13 25.35 11.12
CA PHE A 576 -7.39 24.87 12.28
C PHE A 576 -6.38 23.77 11.92
N ALA A 577 -6.77 22.80 11.08
CA ALA A 577 -5.92 21.72 10.59
C ALA A 577 -4.72 22.26 9.78
N ASP A 578 -4.94 23.27 8.93
CA ASP A 578 -3.86 23.91 8.18
C ASP A 578 -2.92 24.72 9.09
N MET A 579 -3.45 25.37 10.14
CA MET A 579 -2.63 26.03 11.14
C MET A 579 -1.74 25.06 11.92
N ILE A 580 -2.28 23.89 12.31
CA ILE A 580 -1.50 22.83 12.92
C ILE A 580 -0.42 22.32 11.97
N TYR A 581 -0.77 22.12 10.69
CA TYR A 581 0.19 21.70 9.68
C TYR A 581 1.36 22.70 9.55
N PHE A 582 1.06 24.00 9.48
CA PHE A 582 2.07 25.08 9.45
C PHE A 582 2.92 25.14 10.73
N ALA A 583 2.30 25.04 11.91
CA ALA A 583 3.03 25.01 13.16
C ALA A 583 3.92 23.76 13.27
N THR A 584 3.49 22.64 12.68
CA THR A 584 4.29 21.43 12.64
C THR A 584 5.52 21.60 11.78
N SER A 585 5.39 22.19 10.59
CA SER A 585 6.53 22.42 9.68
C SER A 585 7.50 23.50 10.17
N THR A 586 7.05 24.42 11.03
CA THR A 586 7.87 25.55 11.49
C THR A 586 8.37 25.43 12.92
N ALA A 587 7.49 25.27 13.90
CA ALA A 587 7.81 25.37 15.33
C ALA A 587 8.03 24.00 16.00
N LEU A 588 7.29 22.98 15.58
CA LEU A 588 7.34 21.66 16.23
C LEU A 588 8.34 20.71 15.55
N TYR A 589 8.67 20.95 14.28
CA TYR A 589 9.64 20.14 13.54
C TYR A 589 10.98 19.97 14.28
N PRO A 590 11.61 21.02 14.85
CA PRO A 590 12.90 20.88 15.53
C PRO A 590 12.87 19.96 16.75
N ILE A 591 11.70 19.82 17.39
CA ILE A 591 11.50 18.95 18.56
C ILE A 591 10.87 17.59 18.20
N SER A 592 10.58 17.35 16.92
CA SER A 592 10.06 16.08 16.42
C SER A 592 11.00 14.93 16.75
N GLY A 593 10.47 13.78 17.18
CA GLY A 593 11.26 12.64 17.67
C GLY A 593 11.74 12.76 19.13
N THR A 594 11.26 13.77 19.88
CA THR A 594 11.58 13.94 21.31
C THR A 594 10.34 13.77 22.19
N ALA A 595 10.56 13.63 23.50
CA ALA A 595 9.48 13.60 24.48
C ALA A 595 8.67 14.91 24.52
N PHE A 596 9.26 16.06 24.13
CA PHE A 596 8.57 17.35 24.09
C PHE A 596 7.48 17.38 23.00
N TYR A 597 7.73 16.73 21.85
CA TYR A 597 6.72 16.62 20.80
C TYR A 597 5.51 15.80 21.27
N CYS A 598 5.76 14.67 21.94
CA CYS A 598 4.69 13.88 22.56
C CYS A 598 3.95 14.66 23.66
N ALA A 599 4.66 15.44 24.47
CA ALA A 599 4.06 16.28 25.50
C ALA A 599 3.14 17.36 24.89
N TRP A 600 3.54 17.96 23.76
CA TRP A 600 2.68 18.91 23.05
C TRP A 600 1.43 18.26 22.47
N LEU A 601 1.55 17.07 21.86
CA LEU A 601 0.38 16.34 21.37
C LEU A 601 -0.60 15.99 22.51
N LYS A 602 -0.08 15.56 23.67
CA LYS A 602 -0.91 15.35 24.88
C LYS A 602 -1.60 16.63 25.34
N PHE A 603 -0.89 17.75 25.35
CA PHE A 603 -1.45 19.06 25.68
C PHE A 603 -2.58 19.47 24.70
N MET A 604 -2.45 19.08 23.43
CA MET A 604 -3.45 19.27 22.39
C MET A 604 -4.58 18.24 22.41
N GLY A 605 -4.60 17.27 23.33
CA GLY A 605 -5.73 16.33 23.51
C GLY A 605 -5.48 14.88 23.09
N ALA A 606 -4.32 14.55 22.50
CA ALA A 606 -4.01 13.16 22.14
C ALA A 606 -3.72 12.29 23.37
N ASN A 607 -4.17 11.04 23.33
CA ASN A 607 -3.77 10.03 24.31
C ASN A 607 -2.53 9.29 23.81
N ILE A 608 -1.38 9.51 24.45
CA ILE A 608 -0.10 8.92 24.05
C ILE A 608 0.53 8.17 25.23
N GLY A 609 0.93 6.94 24.99
CA GLY A 609 1.62 6.09 25.95
C GLY A 609 3.03 6.56 26.33
N LYS A 610 3.80 5.64 26.89
CA LYS A 610 5.20 5.80 27.31
C LYS A 610 6.14 5.34 26.20
N ARG A 611 7.31 5.98 26.12
CA ARG A 611 8.40 5.61 25.18
C ARG A 611 7.98 5.59 23.70
N VAL A 612 7.00 6.41 23.33
CA VAL A 612 6.58 6.59 21.94
C VAL A 612 7.58 7.47 21.21
N PHE A 613 8.00 7.04 20.02
CA PHE A 613 8.82 7.84 19.11
C PHE A 613 8.02 8.25 17.90
N ILE A 614 7.81 9.57 17.73
CA ILE A 614 7.07 10.12 16.60
C ILE A 614 7.96 11.09 15.85
N SER A 615 8.29 10.76 14.60
CA SER A 615 9.10 11.60 13.72
C SER A 615 8.37 11.87 12.40
N PRO A 616 7.39 12.78 12.37
CA PRO A 616 6.81 13.26 11.12
C PRO A 616 7.85 14.08 10.36
N GLU A 617 8.34 13.53 9.25
CA GLU A 617 9.31 14.22 8.39
C GLU A 617 8.66 15.02 7.26
N ASN A 618 7.37 14.82 6.97
CA ASN A 618 6.63 15.45 5.85
C ASN A 618 5.16 15.84 6.18
N GLY A 619 4.89 16.29 7.41
CA GLY A 619 3.57 16.78 7.80
C GLY A 619 3.13 16.32 9.19
N GLY A 620 2.41 17.18 9.90
CA GLY A 620 1.90 16.92 11.24
C GLY A 620 0.51 16.31 11.27
N PHE A 621 0.12 15.83 12.44
CA PHE A 621 -1.24 15.37 12.72
C PHE A 621 -2.21 16.54 12.73
N ARG A 622 -3.29 16.46 11.93
CA ARG A 622 -4.31 17.51 11.85
C ARG A 622 -5.35 17.36 12.96
N GLU A 623 -5.86 16.15 13.15
CA GLU A 623 -6.91 15.82 14.10
C GLU A 623 -6.35 15.22 15.40
N ILE A 624 -5.57 16.01 16.14
CA ILE A 624 -4.78 15.53 17.29
C ILE A 624 -5.67 14.90 18.39
N ASP A 625 -6.87 15.45 18.62
CA ASP A 625 -7.83 14.97 19.62
C ASP A 625 -8.30 13.52 19.40
N PHE A 626 -8.18 13.01 18.18
CA PHE A 626 -8.63 11.68 17.79
C PHE A 626 -7.52 10.62 17.85
N LEU A 627 -6.31 11.00 18.26
CA LEU A 627 -5.16 10.09 18.31
C LEU A 627 -5.07 9.37 19.66
N ASN A 628 -5.12 8.04 19.60
CA ASN A 628 -4.83 7.16 20.72
C ASN A 628 -3.66 6.25 20.34
N ILE A 629 -2.51 6.43 21.01
CA ILE A 629 -1.27 5.70 20.73
C ILE A 629 -0.80 5.01 22.02
N GLY A 630 -0.64 3.69 21.99
CA GLY A 630 -0.18 2.87 23.10
C GLY A 630 1.29 3.06 23.48
N ASP A 631 1.79 2.21 24.37
CA ASP A 631 3.18 2.25 24.82
C ASP A 631 4.16 1.71 23.76
N ASP A 632 5.40 2.19 23.73
CA ASP A 632 6.48 1.68 22.88
C ASP A 632 6.24 1.74 21.35
N CYS A 633 5.31 2.58 20.89
CA CYS A 633 5.04 2.74 19.46
C CYS A 633 6.12 3.56 18.73
N VAL A 634 6.37 3.22 17.48
CA VAL A 634 7.36 3.87 16.62
C VAL A 634 6.68 4.33 15.33
N LEU A 635 6.65 5.64 15.12
CA LEU A 635 6.00 6.27 13.98
C LEU A 635 7.03 7.05 13.16
N MET A 636 7.55 6.40 12.12
CA MET A 636 8.53 6.96 11.19
C MET A 636 7.79 7.52 9.97
N THR A 637 7.57 8.83 9.98
CA THR A 637 6.98 9.56 8.85
C THR A 637 5.60 9.01 8.40
N PRO A 638 4.65 8.79 9.34
CA PRO A 638 3.35 8.22 9.00
C PRO A 638 2.44 9.24 8.30
N ASN A 639 1.54 8.78 7.44
CA ASN A 639 0.36 9.54 7.03
C ASN A 639 -0.84 9.07 7.87
N ILE A 640 -1.27 9.84 8.87
CA ILE A 640 -2.41 9.45 9.71
C ILE A 640 -3.63 10.30 9.39
N HIS A 641 -4.76 9.63 9.16
CA HIS A 641 -6.04 10.26 8.90
C HIS A 641 -7.03 9.87 10.00
N ALA A 642 -7.52 10.87 10.74
CA ALA A 642 -8.63 10.69 11.66
C ALA A 642 -9.96 11.21 11.06
N HIS A 643 -10.00 11.39 9.74
CA HIS A 643 -11.20 11.75 9.03
C HIS A 643 -11.28 11.03 7.68
N TYR A 644 -12.48 10.89 7.15
CA TYR A 644 -12.72 10.53 5.77
C TYR A 644 -13.86 11.36 5.18
N THR A 645 -13.85 11.46 3.85
CA THR A 645 -14.90 12.14 3.09
C THR A 645 -15.72 11.11 2.36
N ASP A 646 -17.04 11.17 2.51
CA ASP A 646 -17.98 10.32 1.78
C ASP A 646 -19.23 11.13 1.39
N ASN A 647 -19.65 11.06 0.13
CA ASN A 647 -20.81 11.77 -0.41
C ASN A 647 -20.90 13.28 -0.06
N GLY A 648 -19.77 13.99 -0.01
CA GLY A 648 -19.74 15.42 0.35
C GLY A 648 -19.98 15.69 1.85
N GLN A 649 -19.80 14.68 2.69
CA GLN A 649 -19.74 14.80 4.14
C GLN A 649 -18.35 14.44 4.66
N LEU A 650 -17.84 15.25 5.59
CA LEU A 650 -16.63 14.98 6.35
C LEU A 650 -17.01 14.24 7.63
N GLN A 651 -16.38 13.10 7.90
CA GLN A 651 -16.60 12.33 9.13
C GLN A 651 -15.31 12.17 9.90
N PHE A 652 -15.34 12.51 11.19
CA PHE A 652 -14.22 12.31 12.11
C PHE A 652 -14.31 10.97 12.84
N CYS A 653 -13.20 10.26 12.94
CA CYS A 653 -13.10 8.95 13.57
C CYS A 653 -11.79 8.82 14.35
N PRO A 654 -11.81 8.24 15.57
CA PRO A 654 -10.59 8.00 16.33
C PRO A 654 -9.65 7.02 15.60
N VAL A 655 -8.36 7.26 15.75
CA VAL A 655 -7.28 6.36 15.34
C VAL A 655 -6.72 5.72 16.60
N LEU A 656 -6.80 4.39 16.68
CA LEU A 656 -6.34 3.61 17.82
C LEU A 656 -5.15 2.73 17.42
N LEU A 657 -3.97 3.06 17.94
CA LEU A 657 -2.76 2.25 17.85
C LEU A 657 -2.50 1.62 19.22
N GLU A 658 -2.54 0.30 19.33
CA GLU A 658 -2.17 -0.42 20.56
C GLU A 658 -0.64 -0.37 20.81
N ASP A 659 -0.18 -1.01 21.90
CA ASP A 659 1.24 -1.03 22.26
C ASP A 659 2.14 -1.59 21.15
N ARG A 660 3.36 -1.08 21.02
CA ARG A 660 4.40 -1.56 20.10
C ARG A 660 4.02 -1.53 18.62
N VAL A 661 3.00 -0.77 18.24
CA VAL A 661 2.68 -0.58 16.82
C VAL A 661 3.80 0.20 16.13
N GLU A 662 4.24 -0.29 14.98
CA GLU A 662 5.27 0.32 14.15
C GLU A 662 4.64 0.82 12.84
N ILE A 663 4.80 2.10 12.50
CA ILE A 663 4.33 2.69 11.24
C ILE A 663 5.54 3.25 10.50
N ASN A 664 5.79 2.73 9.30
CA ASN A 664 7.00 3.03 8.52
C ASN A 664 6.75 4.07 7.42
N PHE A 665 7.80 4.41 6.66
CA PHE A 665 7.82 5.55 5.74
C PHE A 665 6.70 5.52 4.70
N GLY A 666 5.88 6.58 4.68
CA GLY A 666 4.81 6.73 3.70
C GLY A 666 3.67 5.71 3.83
N ALA A 667 3.62 4.93 4.92
CA ALA A 667 2.46 4.13 5.25
C ALA A 667 1.30 5.03 5.67
N THR A 668 0.10 4.67 5.22
CA THR A 668 -1.14 5.42 5.44
C THR A 668 -2.04 4.68 6.41
N VAL A 669 -2.31 5.34 7.54
CA VAL A 669 -3.19 4.91 8.61
C VAL A 669 -4.58 5.48 8.33
N MET A 670 -5.54 4.61 8.05
CA MET A 670 -6.91 5.00 7.71
C MET A 670 -7.83 4.96 8.93
N PRO A 671 -8.85 5.84 8.99
CA PRO A 671 -9.82 5.84 10.06
C PRO A 671 -10.61 4.53 10.14
N LEU A 672 -11.14 4.21 11.34
CA LEU A 672 -11.87 2.99 11.66
C LEU A 672 -11.07 1.68 11.57
N THR A 673 -9.76 1.77 11.30
CA THR A 673 -8.86 0.62 11.31
C THR A 673 -8.40 0.32 12.73
N GLN A 674 -8.40 -0.95 13.14
CA GLN A 674 -7.84 -1.37 14.43
C GLN A 674 -6.39 -1.80 14.24
N TYR A 675 -5.47 -1.25 15.03
CA TYR A 675 -4.05 -1.62 14.98
C TYR A 675 -3.65 -2.32 16.27
N GLN A 676 -3.65 -3.65 16.22
CA GLN A 676 -3.36 -4.46 17.40
C GLN A 676 -1.87 -4.46 17.76
N LYS A 677 -1.62 -4.85 18.99
CA LYS A 677 -0.31 -4.85 19.63
C LYS A 677 0.78 -5.44 18.75
N GLY A 678 1.85 -4.67 18.52
CA GLY A 678 3.03 -5.13 17.79
C GLY A 678 2.89 -5.21 16.26
N CYS A 679 1.75 -4.85 15.68
CA CYS A 679 1.61 -4.83 14.23
C CYS A 679 2.54 -3.77 13.60
N CYS A 680 3.05 -4.04 12.40
CA CYS A 680 4.00 -3.18 11.70
C CYS A 680 3.50 -2.86 10.29
N LEU A 681 3.17 -1.60 9.98
CA LEU A 681 2.91 -1.18 8.60
C LEU A 681 4.23 -0.85 7.91
N ARG A 682 4.56 -1.60 6.85
CA ARG A 682 5.78 -1.41 6.05
C ARG A 682 5.62 -0.25 5.07
N PRO A 683 6.71 0.24 4.44
CA PRO A 683 6.62 1.45 3.61
C PRO A 683 5.55 1.38 2.51
N HIS A 684 4.87 2.51 2.26
CA HIS A 684 3.75 2.65 1.31
C HIS A 684 2.55 1.72 1.54
N SER A 685 2.43 1.10 2.71
CA SER A 685 1.27 0.28 3.03
C SER A 685 0.07 1.15 3.36
N VAL A 686 -1.08 0.85 2.76
CA VAL A 686 -2.33 1.61 2.94
C VAL A 686 -3.41 0.69 3.48
N THR A 687 -3.81 0.88 4.73
CA THR A 687 -4.91 0.09 5.32
C THR A 687 -6.25 0.41 4.68
N VAL A 688 -7.15 -0.56 4.62
CA VAL A 688 -8.52 -0.33 4.16
C VAL A 688 -9.39 0.09 5.35
N LYS A 689 -10.38 0.95 5.12
CA LYS A 689 -11.37 1.35 6.13
C LYS A 689 -11.97 0.12 6.82
N GLY A 690 -11.97 0.10 8.15
CA GLY A 690 -12.54 -1.01 8.94
C GLY A 690 -11.67 -2.26 9.04
N GLN A 691 -10.44 -2.25 8.48
CA GLN A 691 -9.53 -3.38 8.58
C GLN A 691 -9.05 -3.59 10.02
N ILE A 692 -8.80 -4.85 10.38
CA ILE A 692 -8.10 -5.21 11.63
C ILE A 692 -6.67 -5.58 11.25
N CYS A 693 -5.71 -4.82 11.74
CA CYS A 693 -4.30 -5.15 11.68
C CYS A 693 -3.97 -6.01 12.91
N GLU A 694 -3.81 -7.30 12.70
CA GLU A 694 -3.61 -8.32 13.74
C GLU A 694 -2.28 -8.13 14.47
N ALA A 695 -2.26 -8.58 15.72
CA ALA A 695 -1.10 -8.45 16.60
C ALA A 695 0.16 -9.08 15.98
N ASP A 696 1.31 -8.43 16.23
CA ASP A 696 2.65 -8.88 15.82
C ASP A 696 2.79 -9.24 14.32
N THR A 697 1.93 -8.67 13.46
CA THR A 697 1.90 -8.93 12.00
C THR A 697 2.47 -7.77 11.19
N GLU A 698 3.24 -8.07 10.15
CA GLU A 698 3.76 -7.06 9.22
C GLU A 698 2.79 -6.89 8.04
N TYR A 699 2.46 -5.66 7.68
CA TYR A 699 1.50 -5.33 6.63
C TYR A 699 2.19 -4.63 5.48
N TYR A 700 1.85 -5.03 4.25
CA TYR A 700 2.43 -4.49 3.03
C TYR A 700 1.38 -4.11 1.99
N GLY A 701 1.66 -3.04 1.26
CA GLY A 701 1.02 -2.71 -0.01
C GLY A 701 -0.26 -1.90 0.07
N ASN A 702 -0.84 -1.66 -1.10
CA ASN A 702 -2.01 -0.81 -1.26
C ASN A 702 -3.00 -1.51 -2.22
N PRO A 703 -4.14 -2.04 -1.72
CA PRO A 703 -4.53 -2.10 -0.31
C PRO A 703 -3.61 -3.02 0.49
N CYS A 704 -3.40 -2.71 1.77
CA CYS A 704 -2.46 -3.45 2.59
C CYS A 704 -2.98 -4.83 2.92
N LYS A 705 -2.06 -5.80 2.92
CA LYS A 705 -2.32 -7.18 3.32
C LYS A 705 -1.30 -7.56 4.37
N GLY A 706 -1.76 -8.21 5.43
CA GLY A 706 -0.88 -8.79 6.43
C GLY A 706 -0.04 -9.87 5.78
N LEU A 707 1.25 -9.61 5.62
CA LEU A 707 2.25 -10.66 5.51
C LEU A 707 2.60 -11.00 6.95
N TYR A 708 1.89 -11.97 7.50
CA TYR A 708 2.35 -12.68 8.71
C TYR A 708 3.85 -12.85 8.60
N SER A 709 4.58 -12.31 9.58
CA SER A 709 6.02 -12.48 9.75
C SER A 709 6.38 -13.87 9.25
N GLN A 710 7.25 -13.99 8.24
CA GLN A 710 7.60 -15.25 7.56
C GLN A 710 6.93 -16.50 8.19
N GLU A 711 5.97 -17.10 7.47
CA GLU A 711 5.28 -18.34 7.86
C GLU A 711 4.07 -18.28 8.82
N GLU A 712 2.99 -17.58 8.45
CA GLU A 712 1.69 -18.27 8.56
C GLU A 712 1.44 -19.10 7.30
N ASN A 713 2.05 -20.28 7.33
CA ASN A 713 1.75 -21.42 6.49
C ASN A 713 0.24 -21.78 6.61
N LYS A 714 -0.63 -21.02 5.93
CA LYS A 714 -2.02 -21.43 5.71
C LYS A 714 -1.96 -22.82 5.11
N ALA A 715 -2.68 -23.72 5.73
CA ALA A 715 -2.59 -25.14 5.44
C ALA A 715 -3.89 -25.66 4.84
N ALA A 716 -3.76 -26.60 3.92
CA ALA A 716 -4.86 -27.38 3.41
C ALA A 716 -4.68 -28.85 3.76
N ILE A 717 -5.75 -29.49 4.24
CA ILE A 717 -5.78 -30.95 4.39
C ILE A 717 -6.25 -31.58 3.09
N LEU A 718 -5.55 -32.62 2.65
CA LEU A 718 -5.81 -33.36 1.43
C LEU A 718 -6.14 -34.81 1.76
N PHE A 719 -7.29 -35.28 1.27
CA PHE A 719 -7.70 -36.68 1.41
C PHE A 719 -7.54 -37.43 0.07
N PRO A 720 -6.75 -38.50 0.02
CA PRO A 720 -6.59 -39.31 -1.18
C PRO A 720 -7.86 -40.09 -1.52
N GLY A 721 -7.99 -40.47 -2.79
CA GLY A 721 -9.04 -41.35 -3.27
C GLY A 721 -8.66 -42.83 -3.26
N GLN A 722 -9.49 -43.67 -3.86
CA GLN A 722 -9.19 -45.09 -4.08
C GLN A 722 -7.93 -45.26 -4.96
N GLY A 723 -7.07 -46.20 -4.60
CA GLY A 723 -5.84 -46.54 -5.32
C GLY A 723 -4.56 -46.46 -4.48
N SER A 724 -4.64 -45.94 -3.25
CA SER A 724 -3.51 -45.84 -2.32
C SER A 724 -3.62 -46.75 -1.09
N GLN A 725 -4.62 -47.63 -1.05
CA GLN A 725 -4.77 -48.65 0.00
C GLN A 725 -3.63 -49.68 -0.02
N TYR A 726 -3.20 -50.11 1.18
CA TYR A 726 -2.18 -51.15 1.36
C TYR A 726 -2.45 -51.99 2.64
N PRO A 727 -1.95 -53.24 2.73
CA PRO A 727 -2.09 -54.06 3.94
C PRO A 727 -1.44 -53.40 5.15
N GLY A 728 -2.17 -53.28 6.26
CA GLY A 728 -1.71 -52.66 7.50
C GLY A 728 -1.85 -51.14 7.57
N MET A 729 -2.58 -50.50 6.66
CA MET A 729 -2.65 -49.03 6.57
C MET A 729 -3.28 -48.29 7.78
N LEU A 730 -3.91 -49.01 8.69
CA LEU A 730 -4.44 -48.48 9.96
C LEU A 730 -3.61 -48.88 11.19
N GLU A 731 -2.56 -49.70 11.02
CA GLU A 731 -1.85 -50.33 12.13
C GLU A 731 -1.25 -49.32 13.12
N ASN A 732 -0.74 -48.20 12.60
CA ASN A 732 -0.08 -47.17 13.41
C ASN A 732 -1.06 -46.19 14.09
N VAL A 733 -2.32 -46.21 13.69
CA VAL A 733 -3.34 -45.25 14.15
C VAL A 733 -4.52 -45.91 14.88
N LYS A 734 -4.69 -47.23 14.76
CA LYS A 734 -5.79 -48.01 15.37
C LYS A 734 -5.87 -47.85 16.88
N ASP A 735 -4.75 -47.57 17.54
CA ASP A 735 -4.69 -47.45 19.00
C ASP A 735 -5.09 -46.08 19.54
N LEU A 736 -5.32 -45.08 18.68
CA LEU A 736 -5.82 -43.78 19.11
C LEU A 736 -7.26 -43.88 19.62
N PRO A 737 -7.61 -43.24 20.77
CA PRO A 737 -8.95 -43.35 21.34
C PRO A 737 -10.09 -42.99 20.36
N ALA A 738 -9.94 -41.89 19.60
CA ALA A 738 -10.91 -41.48 18.59
C ALA A 738 -11.06 -42.52 17.46
N VAL A 739 -9.95 -43.15 17.07
CA VAL A 739 -9.94 -44.18 16.02
C VAL A 739 -10.59 -45.48 16.51
N LYS A 740 -10.40 -45.87 17.77
CA LYS A 740 -11.09 -47.05 18.34
C LYS A 740 -12.61 -46.89 18.30
N VAL A 741 -13.12 -45.73 18.71
CA VAL A 741 -14.56 -45.42 18.65
C VAL A 741 -15.06 -45.45 17.21
N MET A 742 -14.30 -44.84 16.29
CA MET A 742 -14.62 -44.82 14.87
C MET A 742 -14.67 -46.23 14.26
N LEU A 743 -13.75 -47.12 14.62
CA LEU A 743 -13.69 -48.50 14.11
C LEU A 743 -14.86 -49.35 14.61
N ILE A 744 -15.25 -49.23 15.88
CA ILE A 744 -16.43 -49.91 16.44
C ILE A 744 -17.68 -49.45 15.68
N LYS A 745 -17.86 -48.14 15.52
CA LYS A 745 -19.00 -47.58 14.80
C LYS A 745 -19.01 -47.98 13.32
N ALA A 746 -17.82 -48.06 12.71
CA ALA A 746 -17.69 -48.50 11.34
C ALA A 746 -18.09 -49.98 11.15
N GLU A 747 -17.72 -50.85 12.08
CA GLU A 747 -18.11 -52.26 12.06
C GLU A 747 -19.63 -52.43 12.17
N GLU A 748 -20.31 -51.66 13.03
CA GLU A 748 -21.77 -51.63 13.12
C GLU A 748 -22.44 -51.25 11.79
N ILE A 749 -21.91 -50.23 11.11
CA ILE A 749 -22.48 -49.70 9.86
C ILE A 749 -22.16 -50.62 8.67
N LEU A 750 -20.92 -51.10 8.58
CA LEU A 750 -20.43 -51.88 7.43
C LEU A 750 -20.85 -53.34 7.50
N GLY A 751 -20.99 -53.90 8.72
CA GLY A 751 -21.32 -55.30 8.96
C GLY A 751 -20.13 -56.26 8.82
N TRP A 752 -18.90 -55.75 8.84
CA TRP A 752 -17.66 -56.53 8.78
C TRP A 752 -16.53 -55.81 9.50
N ASN A 753 -15.57 -56.58 10.01
CA ASN A 753 -14.47 -56.04 10.79
C ASN A 753 -13.44 -55.31 9.92
N VAL A 754 -13.27 -54.01 10.16
CA VAL A 754 -12.37 -53.16 9.35
C VAL A 754 -10.91 -53.63 9.40
N LEU A 755 -10.43 -54.06 10.58
CA LEU A 755 -9.03 -54.44 10.78
C LEU A 755 -8.69 -55.79 10.15
N GLU A 756 -9.66 -56.70 10.02
CA GLU A 756 -9.46 -57.96 9.28
C GLU A 756 -9.25 -57.68 7.78
N TYR A 757 -9.97 -56.71 7.22
CA TYR A 757 -9.96 -56.40 5.79
C TYR A 757 -8.81 -55.50 5.35
N CYS A 758 -8.12 -54.83 6.29
CA CYS A 758 -6.94 -54.01 6.00
C CYS A 758 -5.73 -54.27 6.91
N GLY A 759 -5.70 -55.40 7.62
CA GLY A 759 -4.56 -55.83 8.43
C GLY A 759 -3.32 -56.17 7.58
N LYS A 760 -2.20 -56.49 8.23
CA LYS A 760 -0.93 -56.81 7.53
C LYS A 760 -1.04 -58.01 6.60
N GLU A 761 -1.88 -58.99 6.97
CA GLU A 761 -2.13 -60.22 6.20
C GLU A 761 -3.33 -60.10 5.24
N ALA A 762 -3.85 -58.89 5.02
CA ALA A 762 -5.04 -58.70 4.19
C ALA A 762 -4.78 -59.06 2.71
N ASP A 763 -5.71 -59.80 2.10
CA ASP A 763 -5.64 -60.17 0.68
C ASP A 763 -5.73 -58.94 -0.22
N ALA A 764 -4.72 -58.76 -1.08
CA ALA A 764 -4.67 -57.70 -2.07
C ALA A 764 -5.89 -57.67 -3.01
N LYS A 765 -6.57 -58.80 -3.26
CA LYS A 765 -7.81 -58.83 -4.05
C LYS A 765 -8.97 -58.17 -3.31
N VAL A 766 -9.08 -58.43 -2.01
CA VAL A 766 -10.13 -57.84 -1.15
C VAL A 766 -9.88 -56.34 -1.00
N LEU A 767 -8.63 -55.94 -0.74
CA LEU A 767 -8.24 -54.53 -0.65
C LEU A 767 -8.48 -53.73 -1.94
N ASN A 768 -8.35 -54.35 -3.12
CA ASN A 768 -8.57 -53.68 -4.40
C ASN A 768 -10.01 -53.76 -4.91
N ASP A 769 -10.88 -54.52 -4.24
CA ASP A 769 -12.30 -54.53 -4.55
C ASP A 769 -12.92 -53.21 -4.08
N THR A 770 -13.51 -52.48 -5.01
CA THR A 770 -14.12 -51.15 -4.78
C THR A 770 -15.10 -51.15 -3.59
N ARG A 771 -15.79 -52.25 -3.32
CA ARG A 771 -16.74 -52.40 -2.19
C ARG A 771 -16.09 -52.24 -0.82
N TYR A 772 -14.84 -52.67 -0.69
CA TYR A 772 -14.07 -52.56 0.54
C TYR A 772 -13.09 -51.39 0.47
N ALA A 773 -12.46 -51.18 -0.68
CA ALA A 773 -11.46 -50.14 -0.87
C ALA A 773 -11.97 -48.75 -0.49
N GLN A 774 -13.20 -48.39 -0.86
CA GLN A 774 -13.71 -47.04 -0.55
C GLN A 774 -14.02 -46.84 0.95
N PRO A 775 -14.81 -47.70 1.63
CA PRO A 775 -14.97 -47.57 3.08
C PRO A 775 -13.63 -47.56 3.83
N LEU A 776 -12.71 -48.43 3.44
CA LEU A 776 -11.38 -48.52 4.04
C LEU A 776 -10.56 -47.23 3.85
N MET A 777 -10.58 -46.63 2.66
CA MET A 777 -9.89 -45.37 2.37
C MET A 777 -10.51 -44.18 3.12
N PHE A 778 -11.84 -44.13 3.23
CA PHE A 778 -12.55 -43.09 3.99
C PHE A 778 -12.14 -43.14 5.48
N LEU A 779 -12.16 -44.33 6.08
CA LEU A 779 -11.76 -44.55 7.47
C LEU A 779 -10.27 -44.25 7.68
N ALA A 780 -9.40 -44.65 6.74
CA ALA A 780 -7.99 -44.31 6.79
C ALA A 780 -7.75 -42.80 6.74
N GLY A 781 -8.44 -42.06 5.87
CA GLY A 781 -8.31 -40.60 5.80
C GLY A 781 -8.60 -39.95 7.16
N LEU A 782 -9.74 -40.28 7.78
CA LEU A 782 -10.12 -39.74 9.09
C LEU A 782 -9.18 -40.21 10.22
N ALA A 783 -8.75 -41.48 10.22
CA ALA A 783 -7.83 -41.99 11.23
C ALA A 783 -6.46 -41.29 11.18
N HIS A 784 -5.93 -41.08 9.97
CA HIS A 784 -4.68 -40.36 9.75
C HIS A 784 -4.82 -38.86 10.06
N ALA A 785 -6.00 -38.27 9.86
CA ALA A 785 -6.27 -36.89 10.30
C ALA A 785 -6.24 -36.75 11.82
N GLU A 786 -6.79 -37.71 12.57
CA GLU A 786 -6.71 -37.73 14.05
C GLU A 786 -5.26 -37.90 14.54
N TRP A 787 -4.47 -38.72 13.84
CA TRP A 787 -3.03 -38.84 14.13
C TRP A 787 -2.29 -37.52 13.85
N MET A 788 -2.52 -36.90 12.68
CA MET A 788 -1.90 -35.62 12.31
C MET A 788 -2.29 -34.48 13.26
N LYS A 789 -3.53 -34.47 13.74
CA LYS A 789 -4.02 -33.54 14.75
C LYS A 789 -3.30 -33.74 16.09
N LYS A 790 -3.05 -34.98 16.49
CA LYS A 790 -2.29 -35.31 17.71
C LYS A 790 -0.82 -34.89 17.60
N THR A 791 -0.18 -35.11 16.46
CA THR A 791 1.25 -34.82 16.25
C THR A 791 1.52 -33.35 15.93
N ASN A 792 0.54 -32.63 15.35
CA ASN A 792 0.66 -31.24 14.94
C ASN A 792 -0.51 -30.37 15.48
N PRO A 793 -0.70 -30.26 16.81
CA PRO A 793 -1.88 -29.62 17.39
C PRO A 793 -2.01 -28.12 17.03
N LEU A 794 -0.87 -27.40 16.92
CA LEU A 794 -0.85 -25.99 16.53
C LEU A 794 -1.25 -25.75 15.06
N LEU A 795 -0.97 -26.72 14.18
CA LEU A 795 -1.38 -26.64 12.78
C LEU A 795 -2.90 -26.81 12.66
N PHE A 796 -3.46 -27.76 13.41
CA PHE A 796 -4.89 -28.10 13.39
C PHE A 796 -5.78 -27.16 14.21
N SER A 797 -5.24 -26.34 15.11
CA SER A 797 -6.04 -25.36 15.85
C SER A 797 -6.45 -24.17 15.00
N ASN A 798 -5.49 -23.52 14.31
CA ASN A 798 -5.73 -22.20 13.70
C ASN A 798 -5.32 -22.08 12.22
N LYS A 799 -4.49 -23.00 11.69
CA LYS A 799 -3.86 -22.83 10.37
C LYS A 799 -4.54 -23.56 9.21
N ILE A 800 -5.39 -24.56 9.47
CA ILE A 800 -6.15 -25.24 8.41
C ILE A 800 -7.29 -24.34 7.92
N LYS A 801 -7.14 -23.76 6.72
CA LYS A 801 -8.16 -22.90 6.09
C LYS A 801 -9.00 -23.62 5.03
N ALA A 802 -8.46 -24.70 4.47
CA ALA A 802 -9.13 -25.46 3.43
C ALA A 802 -8.96 -26.97 3.64
N VAL A 803 -9.92 -27.73 3.13
CA VAL A 803 -9.91 -29.18 3.08
C VAL A 803 -10.34 -29.58 1.69
N SER A 804 -9.63 -30.52 1.08
CA SER A 804 -9.92 -31.00 -0.26
C SER A 804 -9.66 -32.49 -0.35
N GLY A 805 -10.32 -33.17 -1.27
CA GLY A 805 -10.02 -34.57 -1.49
C GLY A 805 -10.26 -35.00 -2.92
N PHE A 806 -9.61 -36.09 -3.30
CA PHE A 806 -9.62 -36.60 -4.67
C PHE A 806 -10.64 -37.73 -4.79
N SER A 807 -11.66 -37.56 -5.64
CA SER A 807 -12.73 -38.55 -5.85
C SER A 807 -13.43 -38.90 -4.52
N LEU A 808 -13.27 -40.12 -4.01
CA LEU A 808 -13.78 -40.50 -2.69
C LEU A 808 -13.29 -39.57 -1.57
N GLY A 809 -12.08 -39.03 -1.68
CA GLY A 809 -11.53 -38.09 -0.72
C GLY A 809 -12.40 -36.84 -0.53
N GLU A 810 -13.20 -36.45 -1.53
CA GLU A 810 -14.13 -35.32 -1.41
C GLU A 810 -15.22 -35.57 -0.36
N VAL A 811 -15.72 -36.81 -0.25
CA VAL A 811 -16.68 -37.21 0.79
C VAL A 811 -16.00 -37.18 2.17
N THR A 812 -14.75 -37.63 2.22
CA THR A 812 -13.92 -37.58 3.45
C THR A 812 -13.68 -36.13 3.89
N ALA A 813 -13.41 -35.22 2.94
CA ALA A 813 -13.23 -33.80 3.18
C ALA A 813 -14.50 -33.14 3.73
N LEU A 814 -15.66 -33.45 3.16
CA LEU A 814 -16.96 -32.95 3.63
C LEU A 814 -17.29 -33.45 5.04
N CYS A 815 -17.03 -34.73 5.32
CA CYS A 815 -17.20 -35.30 6.67
C CYS A 815 -16.26 -34.61 7.69
N PHE A 816 -14.97 -34.50 7.36
CA PHE A 816 -13.99 -33.84 8.23
C PHE A 816 -14.33 -32.37 8.51
N ALA A 817 -14.84 -31.64 7.51
CA ALA A 817 -15.25 -30.25 7.64
C ALA A 817 -16.60 -30.07 8.37
N GLY A 818 -17.25 -31.17 8.78
CA GLY A 818 -18.54 -31.16 9.48
C GLY A 818 -19.75 -30.89 8.60
N ALA A 819 -19.62 -30.98 7.27
CA ALA A 819 -20.73 -30.81 6.34
C ALA A 819 -21.67 -32.04 6.33
N ILE A 820 -21.15 -33.22 6.66
CA ILE A 820 -21.88 -34.50 6.73
C ILE A 820 -21.44 -35.21 8.02
N SER A 821 -22.37 -35.84 8.74
CA SER A 821 -22.04 -36.66 9.91
C SER A 821 -21.16 -37.87 9.52
N PHE A 822 -20.43 -38.43 10.49
CA PHE A 822 -19.59 -39.61 10.22
C PHE A 822 -20.44 -40.81 9.75
N GLU A 823 -21.55 -41.06 10.44
CA GLU A 823 -22.45 -42.16 10.18
C GLU A 823 -23.09 -42.06 8.79
N ASP A 824 -23.61 -40.88 8.44
CA ASP A 824 -24.23 -40.66 7.14
C ASP A 824 -23.19 -40.74 6.01
N ALA A 825 -22.00 -40.17 6.23
CA ALA A 825 -20.92 -40.24 5.25
C ALA A 825 -20.44 -41.68 5.02
N LEU A 826 -20.30 -42.49 6.08
CA LEU A 826 -19.87 -43.89 5.94
C LEU A 826 -20.95 -44.76 5.28
N GLU A 827 -22.22 -44.59 5.66
CA GLU A 827 -23.34 -45.29 4.99
C GLU A 827 -23.42 -44.89 3.51
N PHE A 828 -23.23 -43.61 3.20
CA PHE A 828 -23.14 -43.13 1.82
C PHE A 828 -21.97 -43.78 1.06
N VAL A 829 -20.78 -43.85 1.66
CA VAL A 829 -19.60 -44.51 1.07
C VAL A 829 -19.85 -46.00 0.85
N LYS A 830 -20.51 -46.69 1.79
CA LYS A 830 -20.91 -48.10 1.65
C LYS A 830 -21.87 -48.30 0.47
N ILE A 831 -22.86 -47.42 0.31
CA ILE A 831 -23.81 -47.50 -0.81
C ILE A 831 -23.10 -47.18 -2.13
N ARG A 832 -22.35 -46.07 -2.19
CA ARG A 832 -21.59 -45.61 -3.36
C ARG A 832 -20.64 -46.70 -3.86
N SER A 833 -19.88 -47.30 -2.97
CA SER A 833 -18.90 -48.33 -3.31
C SER A 833 -19.56 -49.60 -3.89
N ASN A 834 -20.67 -50.05 -3.30
CA ASN A 834 -21.44 -51.19 -3.80
C ASN A 834 -22.06 -50.93 -5.18
N ILE A 835 -22.62 -49.73 -5.40
CA ILE A 835 -23.19 -49.34 -6.69
C ILE A 835 -22.08 -49.28 -7.75
N MET A 836 -20.98 -48.59 -7.46
CA MET A 836 -19.86 -48.43 -8.40
C MET A 836 -19.17 -49.76 -8.71
N ALA A 837 -19.10 -50.70 -7.77
CA ALA A 837 -18.53 -52.02 -7.98
C ALA A 837 -19.36 -52.91 -8.92
N ARG A 838 -20.66 -52.64 -9.09
CA ARG A 838 -21.53 -53.36 -10.04
C ARG A 838 -21.31 -52.91 -11.48
N CYS A 839 -20.72 -51.74 -11.70
CA CYS A 839 -20.44 -51.20 -13.03
C CYS A 839 -19.19 -51.83 -13.66
N ASN A 840 -19.37 -53.04 -14.21
CA ASN A 840 -18.33 -53.84 -14.84
C ASN A 840 -18.12 -53.48 -16.32
N GLY A 841 -16.98 -53.89 -16.90
CA GLY A 841 -16.68 -53.76 -18.34
C GLY A 841 -15.93 -52.50 -18.75
N GLY A 842 -15.73 -51.57 -17.81
CA GLY A 842 -14.89 -50.38 -17.99
C GLY A 842 -13.42 -50.61 -17.59
N SER A 843 -12.55 -49.70 -18.01
CA SER A 843 -11.15 -49.62 -17.63
C SER A 843 -10.71 -48.14 -17.62
N MET A 844 -9.57 -47.85 -17.00
CA MET A 844 -8.97 -46.52 -16.99
C MET A 844 -7.48 -46.58 -17.38
N VAL A 845 -6.98 -45.53 -18.02
CA VAL A 845 -5.58 -45.41 -18.43
C VAL A 845 -5.06 -44.03 -18.08
N SER A 846 -3.87 -43.98 -17.47
CA SER A 846 -3.12 -42.76 -17.25
C SER A 846 -2.22 -42.48 -18.45
N LEU A 847 -2.40 -41.32 -19.07
CA LEU A 847 -1.58 -40.82 -20.16
C LEU A 847 -0.63 -39.76 -19.63
N ILE A 848 0.66 -39.96 -19.85
CA ILE A 848 1.73 -39.07 -19.44
C ILE A 848 2.38 -38.48 -20.68
N GLY A 849 2.47 -37.17 -20.70
CA GLY A 849 3.26 -36.44 -21.69
C GLY A 849 2.52 -35.94 -22.92
N LEU A 850 1.19 -35.82 -22.83
CA LEU A 850 0.34 -35.26 -23.87
C LEU A 850 -0.38 -34.00 -23.38
N SER A 851 -0.67 -33.07 -24.28
CA SER A 851 -1.53 -31.91 -23.99
C SER A 851 -2.99 -32.37 -23.79
N LEU A 852 -3.80 -31.58 -23.08
CA LEU A 852 -5.23 -31.88 -22.95
C LEU A 852 -5.94 -31.90 -24.30
N ARG A 853 -5.51 -31.06 -25.24
CA ARG A 853 -6.03 -31.02 -26.60
C ARG A 853 -5.78 -32.34 -27.33
N ASP A 854 -4.57 -32.88 -27.25
CA ASP A 854 -4.21 -34.15 -27.89
C ASP A 854 -4.95 -35.33 -27.27
N VAL A 855 -5.03 -35.36 -25.93
CA VAL A 855 -5.78 -36.40 -25.22
C VAL A 855 -7.26 -36.35 -25.60
N LYS A 856 -7.88 -35.17 -25.69
CA LYS A 856 -9.28 -35.04 -26.16
C LYS A 856 -9.44 -35.53 -27.61
N ALA A 857 -8.47 -35.27 -28.49
CA ALA A 857 -8.50 -35.75 -29.86
C ALA A 857 -8.39 -37.29 -29.95
N LEU A 858 -7.52 -37.90 -29.14
CA LEU A 858 -7.39 -39.37 -29.04
C LEU A 858 -8.63 -40.02 -28.42
N CYS A 859 -9.21 -39.39 -27.40
CA CYS A 859 -10.47 -39.81 -26.80
C CYS A 859 -11.59 -39.82 -27.85
N LYS A 860 -11.70 -38.78 -28.67
CA LYS A 860 -12.69 -38.71 -29.77
C LYS A 860 -12.52 -39.84 -30.79
N LYS A 861 -11.28 -40.26 -31.09
CA LYS A 861 -10.99 -41.37 -32.02
C LYS A 861 -11.32 -42.75 -31.46
N THR A 862 -11.20 -42.93 -30.14
CA THR A 862 -11.32 -44.23 -29.47
C THR A 862 -12.65 -44.43 -28.76
N GLY A 863 -13.41 -43.36 -28.53
CA GLY A 863 -14.61 -43.35 -27.70
C GLY A 863 -14.34 -43.30 -26.20
N CYS A 864 -13.08 -43.14 -25.78
CA CYS A 864 -12.75 -42.86 -24.37
C CYS A 864 -13.18 -41.44 -23.98
N THR A 865 -13.22 -41.18 -22.67
CA THR A 865 -13.48 -39.86 -22.09
C THR A 865 -12.40 -39.49 -21.08
N VAL A 866 -12.19 -38.20 -20.86
CA VAL A 866 -11.28 -37.74 -19.80
C VAL A 866 -11.98 -37.89 -18.46
N ALA A 867 -11.28 -38.50 -17.50
CA ALA A 867 -11.79 -38.83 -16.17
C ALA A 867 -11.06 -38.04 -15.06
N ASN A 868 -9.74 -37.80 -15.18
CA ASN A 868 -9.01 -37.00 -14.20
C ASN A 868 -8.02 -36.06 -14.88
N LEU A 869 -7.93 -34.82 -14.39
CA LEU A 869 -7.03 -33.78 -14.89
C LEU A 869 -6.01 -33.38 -13.82
N ILE A 870 -4.81 -33.97 -13.93
CA ILE A 870 -3.67 -33.76 -13.05
C ILE A 870 -2.55 -33.10 -13.87
N CYS A 871 -2.62 -31.78 -14.02
CA CYS A 871 -1.77 -30.99 -14.93
C CYS A 871 -1.48 -29.59 -14.36
N HIS A 872 -0.56 -28.85 -15.00
CA HIS A 872 -0.16 -27.50 -14.58
C HIS A 872 -1.14 -26.43 -15.11
N HIS A 873 -1.57 -25.47 -14.27
CA HIS A 873 -2.61 -24.49 -14.61
C HIS A 873 -2.25 -23.57 -15.79
N ASN A 874 -1.06 -22.94 -15.76
CA ASN A 874 -0.67 -21.96 -16.78
C ASN A 874 -0.35 -22.54 -18.18
N LYS A 875 -0.27 -23.87 -18.34
CA LYS A 875 0.26 -24.48 -19.58
C LYS A 875 -0.40 -25.83 -19.91
N VAL A 876 -1.70 -25.98 -19.64
CA VAL A 876 -2.50 -27.20 -19.93
C VAL A 876 -2.39 -27.63 -21.40
N GLU A 877 -2.16 -26.69 -22.31
CA GLU A 877 -2.06 -26.92 -23.75
C GLU A 877 -0.62 -27.12 -24.27
N LEU A 878 0.43 -26.84 -23.48
CA LEU A 878 1.80 -26.63 -24.02
C LEU A 878 2.90 -27.52 -23.42
N ILE A 879 2.65 -28.37 -22.40
CA ILE A 879 3.72 -29.16 -21.76
C ILE A 879 3.54 -30.69 -21.96
N PRO A 880 4.61 -31.40 -22.40
CA PRO A 880 4.67 -32.86 -22.51
C PRO A 880 4.92 -33.59 -21.18
N HIS A 881 4.32 -33.15 -20.06
CA HIS A 881 4.44 -33.82 -18.74
C HIS A 881 3.13 -33.89 -17.94
N ASN A 882 1.98 -33.58 -18.54
CA ASN A 882 0.68 -33.71 -17.88
C ASN A 882 0.35 -35.19 -17.60
N VAL A 883 -0.32 -35.47 -16.47
CA VAL A 883 -0.92 -36.76 -16.18
C VAL A 883 -2.43 -36.64 -16.37
N ILE A 884 -2.95 -37.16 -17.48
CA ILE A 884 -4.38 -37.13 -17.77
C ILE A 884 -4.90 -38.57 -17.76
N VAL A 885 -5.92 -38.84 -16.95
CA VAL A 885 -6.53 -40.17 -16.88
C VAL A 885 -7.75 -40.19 -17.77
N CYS A 886 -7.82 -41.20 -18.64
CA CYS A 886 -8.96 -41.48 -19.50
C CYS A 886 -9.68 -42.74 -19.04
N ALA A 887 -10.99 -42.79 -19.29
CA ALA A 887 -11.85 -43.91 -18.96
C ALA A 887 -12.72 -44.30 -20.16
N GLY A 888 -12.97 -45.60 -20.31
CA GLY A 888 -13.76 -46.18 -21.40
C GLY A 888 -13.98 -47.67 -21.19
N SER A 889 -14.60 -48.36 -22.16
CA SER A 889 -14.65 -49.82 -22.17
C SER A 889 -13.24 -50.43 -22.28
N LYS A 890 -13.08 -51.70 -21.89
CA LYS A 890 -11.78 -52.40 -22.01
C LYS A 890 -11.22 -52.34 -23.44
N SER A 891 -12.06 -52.47 -24.47
CA SER A 891 -11.62 -52.38 -25.87
C SER A 891 -11.25 -50.95 -26.28
N GLN A 892 -11.99 -49.94 -25.83
CA GLN A 892 -11.68 -48.54 -26.12
C GLN A 892 -10.34 -48.11 -25.49
N VAL A 893 -10.08 -48.54 -24.24
CA VAL A 893 -8.82 -48.27 -23.55
C VAL A 893 -7.65 -49.01 -24.22
N ALA A 894 -7.84 -50.26 -24.64
CA ALA A 894 -6.82 -51.00 -25.39
C ALA A 894 -6.46 -50.30 -26.72
N ASN A 895 -7.48 -49.84 -27.46
CA ASN A 895 -7.27 -49.06 -28.69
C ASN A 895 -6.55 -47.73 -28.43
N LEU A 896 -6.87 -47.06 -27.31
CA LEU A 896 -6.20 -45.82 -26.92
C LEU A 896 -4.71 -46.05 -26.62
N LEU A 897 -4.36 -47.13 -25.91
CA LEU A 897 -2.96 -47.51 -25.67
C LEU A 897 -2.21 -47.75 -26.99
N LEU A 898 -2.80 -48.49 -27.93
CA LEU A 898 -2.18 -48.74 -29.24
C LEU A 898 -1.95 -47.46 -30.07
N LEU A 899 -2.82 -46.46 -29.92
CA LEU A 899 -2.62 -45.16 -30.58
C LEU A 899 -1.52 -44.35 -29.89
N VAL A 900 -1.44 -44.41 -28.56
CA VAL A 900 -0.44 -43.69 -27.76
C VAL A 900 0.96 -44.25 -28.01
N GLU A 901 1.11 -45.57 -28.14
CA GLU A 901 2.38 -46.22 -28.48
C GLU A 901 2.95 -45.79 -29.85
N LYS A 902 2.10 -45.33 -30.77
CA LYS A 902 2.49 -44.86 -32.10
C LYS A 902 2.93 -43.39 -32.12
N ILE A 903 2.80 -42.66 -31.02
CA ILE A 903 3.16 -41.24 -30.96
C ILE A 903 4.68 -41.11 -30.70
N PRO A 904 5.43 -40.42 -31.57
CA PRO A 904 6.86 -40.21 -31.35
C PRO A 904 7.11 -39.27 -30.16
N GLY A 905 8.10 -39.60 -29.32
CA GLY A 905 8.51 -38.80 -28.16
C GLY A 905 8.38 -39.52 -26.82
N LYS A 906 8.59 -38.81 -25.71
CA LYS A 906 8.49 -39.35 -24.33
C LYS A 906 7.03 -39.40 -23.84
N VAL A 907 6.17 -40.09 -24.58
CA VAL A 907 4.75 -40.28 -24.24
C VAL A 907 4.55 -41.68 -23.67
N TYR A 908 3.81 -41.81 -22.56
CA TYR A 908 3.55 -43.09 -21.90
C TYR A 908 2.08 -43.27 -21.58
N GLY A 909 1.55 -44.48 -21.83
CA GLY A 909 0.22 -44.91 -21.39
C GLY A 909 0.31 -46.05 -20.39
N LYS A 910 -0.30 -45.91 -19.21
CA LYS A 910 -0.33 -46.95 -18.18
C LYS A 910 -1.75 -47.27 -17.77
N GLN A 911 -2.19 -48.50 -18.02
CA GLN A 911 -3.50 -48.97 -17.56
C GLN A 911 -3.56 -49.01 -16.03
N LEU A 912 -4.64 -48.49 -15.45
CA LEU A 912 -4.88 -48.48 -14.02
C LEU A 912 -5.55 -49.78 -13.58
N ARG A 913 -5.17 -50.28 -12.40
CA ARG A 913 -5.73 -51.49 -11.79
C ARG A 913 -7.03 -51.17 -11.05
N VAL A 914 -8.08 -50.84 -11.80
CA VAL A 914 -9.40 -50.48 -11.27
C VAL A 914 -10.49 -51.34 -11.90
N SER A 915 -11.58 -51.56 -11.15
CA SER A 915 -12.67 -52.45 -11.57
C SER A 915 -13.62 -51.84 -12.61
N GLY A 916 -13.58 -50.51 -12.82
CA GLY A 916 -14.51 -49.81 -13.71
C GLY A 916 -13.96 -48.50 -14.29
N ALA A 917 -14.72 -47.92 -15.21
CA ALA A 917 -14.43 -46.65 -15.89
C ALA A 917 -15.02 -45.46 -15.09
N PHE A 918 -14.41 -45.14 -13.95
CA PHE A 918 -14.90 -44.08 -13.04
C PHE A 918 -14.81 -42.68 -13.66
N HIS A 919 -15.64 -41.75 -13.17
CA HIS A 919 -15.68 -40.35 -13.64
C HIS A 919 -15.92 -40.24 -15.15
N SER A 920 -16.82 -41.08 -15.65
CA SER A 920 -17.19 -41.13 -17.06
C SER A 920 -18.65 -41.50 -17.25
N ASN A 921 -19.14 -41.34 -18.48
CA ASN A 921 -20.50 -41.73 -18.87
C ASN A 921 -20.81 -43.22 -18.62
N HIS A 922 -19.80 -44.09 -18.49
CA HIS A 922 -20.01 -45.50 -18.10
C HIS A 922 -20.60 -45.66 -16.69
N MET A 923 -20.52 -44.63 -15.85
CA MET A 923 -21.09 -44.59 -14.50
C MET A 923 -22.46 -43.91 -14.44
N SER A 924 -23.12 -43.65 -15.57
CA SER A 924 -24.43 -42.97 -15.61
C SER A 924 -25.51 -43.71 -14.80
N GLN A 925 -25.51 -45.05 -14.84
CA GLN A 925 -26.41 -45.84 -14.00
C GLN A 925 -26.09 -45.66 -12.51
N ALA A 926 -24.81 -45.75 -12.14
CA ALA A 926 -24.37 -45.54 -10.78
C ALA A 926 -24.74 -44.15 -10.23
N SER A 927 -24.62 -43.10 -11.06
CA SER A 927 -25.00 -41.73 -10.68
C SER A 927 -26.50 -41.61 -10.35
N ARG A 928 -27.37 -42.30 -11.10
CA ARG A 928 -28.82 -42.35 -10.80
C ARG A 928 -29.11 -43.03 -9.47
N ASP A 929 -28.44 -44.14 -9.19
CA ASP A 929 -28.65 -44.90 -7.96
C ASP A 929 -28.06 -44.15 -6.74
N VAL A 930 -26.91 -43.49 -6.91
CA VAL A 930 -26.28 -42.61 -5.90
C VAL A 930 -27.15 -41.40 -5.55
N LYS A 931 -27.86 -40.83 -6.53
CA LYS A 931 -28.81 -39.73 -6.30
C LYS A 931 -29.91 -40.11 -5.30
N ILE A 932 -30.38 -41.37 -5.34
CA ILE A 932 -31.41 -41.86 -4.40
C ILE A 932 -30.84 -41.93 -2.98
N ALA A 933 -29.61 -42.39 -2.83
CA ALA A 933 -28.93 -42.47 -1.53
C ALA A 933 -28.68 -41.08 -0.92
N LEU A 934 -28.19 -40.13 -1.72
CA LEU A 934 -27.93 -38.75 -1.30
C LEU A 934 -29.21 -37.98 -0.95
N GLY A 935 -30.36 -38.33 -1.53
CA GLY A 935 -31.65 -37.71 -1.24
C GLY A 935 -32.12 -37.89 0.22
N ARG A 936 -31.54 -38.84 0.95
CA ARG A 936 -31.90 -39.15 2.34
C ARG A 936 -30.90 -38.60 3.37
N MET A 937 -29.83 -37.97 2.91
CA MET A 937 -28.73 -37.51 3.75
C MET A 937 -28.87 -36.03 4.09
N LEU A 938 -28.65 -35.67 5.36
CA LEU A 938 -28.58 -34.27 5.77
C LEU A 938 -27.19 -33.71 5.41
N ILE A 939 -27.17 -32.65 4.63
CA ILE A 939 -25.93 -31.97 4.21
C ILE A 939 -26.01 -30.51 4.65
N CYS A 940 -25.02 -30.08 5.42
CA CYS A 940 -24.86 -28.70 5.86
C CYS A 940 -23.69 -28.02 5.14
N MET A 941 -23.64 -26.70 5.20
CA MET A 941 -22.44 -25.97 4.76
C MET A 941 -21.34 -26.09 5.82
N PRO A 942 -20.08 -26.35 5.42
CA PRO A 942 -18.96 -26.33 6.35
C PRO A 942 -18.75 -24.91 6.89
N THR A 943 -18.63 -24.76 8.21
CA THR A 943 -18.55 -23.44 8.88
C THR A 943 -17.13 -23.00 9.19
N LYS A 944 -16.17 -23.93 9.24
CA LYS A 944 -14.79 -23.66 9.67
C LYS A 944 -13.76 -23.73 8.55
N GLN A 945 -13.93 -24.63 7.59
CA GLN A 945 -12.98 -24.82 6.49
C GLN A 945 -13.67 -24.79 5.14
N LEU A 946 -12.96 -24.24 4.17
CA LEU A 946 -13.37 -24.26 2.77
C LEU A 946 -13.26 -25.69 2.20
N VAL A 947 -14.28 -26.16 1.49
CA VAL A 947 -14.23 -27.44 0.77
C VAL A 947 -14.46 -27.22 -0.71
N LEU A 948 -13.55 -27.76 -1.55
CA LEU A 948 -13.58 -27.60 -3.01
C LEU A 948 -14.22 -28.82 -3.68
N SER A 949 -15.00 -28.57 -4.74
CA SER A 949 -15.61 -29.63 -5.53
C SER A 949 -14.65 -30.20 -6.57
N ASN A 950 -14.62 -31.53 -6.73
CA ASN A 950 -13.87 -32.14 -7.84
C ASN A 950 -14.44 -31.78 -9.22
N VAL A 951 -15.73 -31.44 -9.34
CA VAL A 951 -16.36 -31.17 -10.64
C VAL A 951 -16.05 -29.78 -11.16
N THR A 952 -16.10 -28.77 -10.28
CA THR A 952 -15.90 -27.36 -10.66
C THR A 952 -14.46 -26.91 -10.45
N GLY A 953 -13.73 -27.53 -9.51
CA GLY A 953 -12.44 -27.06 -9.04
C GLY A 953 -12.53 -25.79 -8.18
N ARG A 954 -13.72 -25.45 -7.67
CA ARG A 954 -14.00 -24.25 -6.88
C ARG A 954 -14.73 -24.63 -5.58
N PRO A 955 -14.78 -23.74 -4.57
CA PRO A 955 -15.51 -24.00 -3.34
C PRO A 955 -17.02 -24.14 -3.53
N TYR A 956 -17.63 -24.92 -2.65
CA TYR A 956 -19.07 -25.01 -2.52
C TYR A 956 -19.68 -23.69 -2.03
N ARG A 957 -20.84 -23.33 -2.59
CA ARG A 957 -21.58 -22.09 -2.26
C ARG A 957 -22.85 -22.35 -1.45
N SER A 958 -23.42 -23.56 -1.55
CA SER A 958 -24.61 -23.97 -0.78
C SER A 958 -24.67 -25.47 -0.57
N SER A 959 -25.44 -25.92 0.42
CA SER A 959 -25.68 -27.35 0.69
C SER A 959 -26.35 -28.07 -0.48
N ASP A 960 -27.27 -27.40 -1.17
CA ASP A 960 -27.89 -27.91 -2.39
C ASP A 960 -26.87 -28.13 -3.51
N GLU A 961 -25.88 -27.26 -3.62
CA GLU A 961 -24.80 -27.42 -4.59
C GLU A 961 -23.91 -28.62 -4.26
N ILE A 962 -23.63 -28.87 -2.97
CA ILE A 962 -22.92 -30.07 -2.51
C ILE A 962 -23.61 -31.33 -3.02
N GLN A 963 -24.90 -31.47 -2.75
CA GLN A 963 -25.65 -32.65 -3.18
C GLN A 963 -25.63 -32.82 -4.70
N LYS A 964 -25.88 -31.73 -5.45
CA LYS A 964 -25.91 -31.75 -6.93
C LYS A 964 -24.56 -32.13 -7.53
N LEU A 965 -23.46 -31.58 -7.01
CA LEU A 965 -22.13 -31.83 -7.55
C LEU A 965 -21.59 -33.20 -7.13
N LEU A 966 -21.92 -33.74 -5.95
CA LEU A 966 -21.58 -35.13 -5.60
C LEU A 966 -22.22 -36.16 -6.53
N ILE A 967 -23.45 -35.91 -7.01
CA ILE A 967 -24.10 -36.77 -8.01
C ILE A 967 -23.35 -36.69 -9.35
N LYS A 968 -23.00 -35.48 -9.78
CA LYS A 968 -22.24 -35.24 -11.03
C LYS A 968 -20.82 -35.79 -10.94
N GLN A 969 -20.20 -35.77 -9.76
CA GLN A 969 -18.85 -36.26 -9.50
C GLN A 969 -18.64 -37.69 -10.01
N ILE A 970 -19.67 -38.53 -9.98
CA ILE A 970 -19.61 -39.93 -10.44
C ILE A 970 -19.32 -40.05 -11.94
N VAL A 971 -19.76 -39.08 -12.75
CA VAL A 971 -19.71 -39.12 -14.22
C VAL A 971 -18.84 -38.02 -14.85
N GLU A 972 -18.55 -36.96 -14.11
CA GLU A 972 -17.73 -35.83 -14.55
C GLU A 972 -16.27 -35.98 -14.10
N PRO A 973 -15.32 -35.40 -14.86
CA PRO A 973 -13.90 -35.51 -14.56
C PRO A 973 -13.48 -34.74 -13.30
N VAL A 974 -12.54 -35.32 -12.55
CA VAL A 974 -11.91 -34.66 -11.40
C VAL A 974 -10.94 -33.56 -11.86
N GLN A 975 -11.29 -32.31 -11.53
CA GLN A 975 -10.56 -31.08 -11.87
C GLN A 975 -9.43 -30.77 -10.85
N TRP A 976 -8.58 -31.75 -10.54
CA TRP A 976 -7.57 -31.61 -9.48
C TRP A 976 -6.63 -30.42 -9.69
N HIS A 977 -6.18 -30.16 -10.92
CA HIS A 977 -5.36 -28.99 -11.24
C HIS A 977 -5.99 -27.66 -10.83
N ARG A 978 -7.30 -27.46 -11.06
CA ARG A 978 -8.03 -26.25 -10.67
C ARG A 978 -8.16 -26.12 -9.17
N MET A 979 -8.32 -27.25 -8.47
CA MET A 979 -8.37 -27.25 -7.01
C MET A 979 -7.04 -26.79 -6.43
N VAL A 980 -5.92 -27.33 -6.94
CA VAL A 980 -4.58 -26.94 -6.51
C VAL A 980 -4.31 -25.46 -6.79
N GLU A 981 -4.62 -25.01 -8.01
CA GLU A 981 -4.54 -23.59 -8.40
C GLU A 981 -5.34 -22.69 -7.46
N TYR A 982 -6.59 -23.07 -7.15
CA TYR A 982 -7.44 -22.33 -6.23
C TYR A 982 -6.78 -22.19 -4.85
N LEU A 983 -6.32 -23.31 -4.29
CA LEU A 983 -5.68 -23.35 -2.99
C LEU A 983 -4.38 -22.52 -2.97
N VAL A 984 -3.55 -22.61 -4.00
CA VAL A 984 -2.24 -21.92 -4.04
C VAL A 984 -2.39 -20.41 -4.30
N HIS A 985 -3.18 -20.02 -5.30
CA HIS A 985 -3.19 -18.64 -5.79
C HIS A 985 -4.30 -17.79 -5.18
N TYR A 986 -5.47 -18.37 -4.90
CA TYR A 986 -6.60 -17.62 -4.37
C TYR A 986 -6.65 -17.69 -2.84
N GLU A 987 -6.38 -18.86 -2.24
CA GLU A 987 -6.38 -19.02 -0.78
C GLU A 987 -5.00 -18.80 -0.13
N ASN A 988 -3.94 -18.67 -0.94
CA ASN A 988 -2.56 -18.51 -0.48
C ASN A 988 -2.09 -19.66 0.43
N ILE A 989 -2.52 -20.89 0.15
CA ILE A 989 -2.05 -22.09 0.86
C ILE A 989 -0.59 -22.35 0.51
N ARG A 990 0.24 -22.57 1.53
CA ARG A 990 1.67 -22.90 1.38
C ARG A 990 2.07 -24.22 2.06
N THR A 991 1.22 -24.73 2.95
CA THR A 991 1.37 -26.06 3.55
C THR A 991 0.26 -26.99 3.09
N PHE A 992 0.61 -28.18 2.61
CA PHE A 992 -0.36 -29.22 2.28
C PHE A 992 -0.12 -30.43 3.18
N VAL A 993 -1.20 -30.92 3.79
CA VAL A 993 -1.18 -32.06 4.70
C VAL A 993 -2.00 -33.19 4.09
N GLU A 994 -1.33 -34.20 3.54
CA GLU A 994 -2.02 -35.40 3.05
C GLU A 994 -2.33 -36.36 4.20
N CYS A 995 -3.62 -36.56 4.46
CA CYS A 995 -4.14 -37.48 5.47
C CYS A 995 -4.71 -38.72 4.79
N GLY A 996 -3.95 -39.82 4.75
CA GLY A 996 -4.43 -41.09 4.21
C GLY A 996 -3.35 -42.16 4.13
N SER A 997 -3.68 -43.29 3.53
CA SER A 997 -2.71 -44.34 3.23
C SER A 997 -1.86 -43.91 2.03
N MET A 998 -0.56 -43.69 2.23
CA MET A 998 0.41 -43.20 1.23
C MET A 998 0.39 -41.70 0.90
N SER A 999 1.48 -41.26 0.25
CA SER A 999 1.79 -39.87 -0.11
C SER A 999 1.49 -39.57 -1.60
N VAL A 1000 0.37 -40.08 -2.13
CA VAL A 1000 0.07 -40.04 -3.59
C VAL A 1000 -0.23 -38.62 -4.06
N LEU A 1001 -1.05 -37.88 -3.31
CA LEU A 1001 -1.38 -36.48 -3.63
C LEU A 1001 -0.16 -35.57 -3.43
N THR A 1002 0.68 -35.84 -2.44
CA THR A 1002 1.92 -35.11 -2.17
C THR A 1002 2.91 -35.24 -3.33
N LYS A 1003 3.11 -36.45 -3.84
CA LYS A 1003 3.95 -36.69 -5.04
C LYS A 1003 3.38 -35.99 -6.27
N THR A 1004 2.06 -36.02 -6.40
CA THR A 1004 1.34 -35.36 -7.50
C THR A 1004 1.47 -33.84 -7.43
N LEU A 1005 1.27 -33.26 -6.25
CA LEU A 1005 1.46 -31.84 -5.98
C LEU A 1005 2.88 -31.39 -6.28
N ARG A 1006 3.88 -32.15 -5.83
CA ARG A 1006 5.28 -31.85 -6.16
C ARG A 1006 5.47 -31.76 -7.67
N SER A 1007 4.91 -32.69 -8.45
CA SER A 1007 4.99 -32.61 -9.91
C SER A 1007 4.26 -31.41 -10.52
N ILE A 1008 3.17 -30.95 -9.90
CA ILE A 1008 2.42 -29.77 -10.36
C ILE A 1008 3.18 -28.47 -10.01
N LEU A 1009 3.78 -28.40 -8.82
CA LEU A 1009 4.35 -27.18 -8.23
C LEU A 1009 5.85 -26.98 -8.51
N HIS A 1010 6.65 -28.04 -8.69
CA HIS A 1010 8.12 -27.95 -8.82
C HIS A 1010 8.59 -27.09 -10.00
N LYS A 1011 7.81 -27.02 -11.09
CA LYS A 1011 8.17 -26.24 -12.29
C LYS A 1011 7.67 -24.79 -12.28
N GLU A 1012 6.89 -24.42 -11.27
CA GLU A 1012 6.43 -23.05 -11.11
C GLU A 1012 7.50 -22.17 -10.42
N PHE A 1013 8.51 -22.79 -9.77
CA PHE A 1013 9.51 -22.11 -8.92
C PHE A 1013 10.96 -22.58 -9.15
N ASP A 1014 11.26 -23.41 -10.16
CA ASP A 1014 12.62 -23.92 -10.43
C ASP A 1014 13.61 -22.83 -10.91
N ASP A 1015 13.13 -21.63 -11.27
CA ASP A 1015 14.01 -20.50 -11.63
C ASP A 1015 14.61 -19.79 -10.39
N GLU A 1016 14.17 -20.12 -9.15
CA GLU A 1016 14.57 -19.41 -7.90
C GLU A 1016 15.13 -20.29 -6.77
N GLY A 1017 15.43 -21.57 -7.01
CA GLY A 1017 16.10 -22.42 -6.00
C GLY A 1017 15.21 -22.88 -4.83
N GLY A 1018 14.60 -24.05 -4.98
CA GLY A 1018 13.88 -24.78 -3.91
C GLY A 1018 12.36 -24.63 -3.96
N CYS A 1019 11.63 -25.70 -3.60
CA CYS A 1019 10.16 -25.73 -3.59
C CYS A 1019 9.62 -24.90 -2.41
N PRO A 1020 8.91 -23.78 -2.62
CA PRO A 1020 8.43 -22.89 -1.55
C PRO A 1020 7.22 -23.45 -0.78
N PHE A 1021 6.87 -24.73 -0.97
CA PHE A 1021 5.71 -25.38 -0.36
C PHE A 1021 6.15 -26.46 0.63
N ASN A 1022 5.53 -26.45 1.81
CA ASN A 1022 5.70 -27.51 2.79
C ASN A 1022 4.69 -28.63 2.53
N LEU A 1023 5.17 -29.82 2.18
CA LEU A 1023 4.33 -30.98 1.85
C LEU A 1023 4.49 -32.06 2.93
N LEU A 1024 3.49 -32.19 3.79
CA LEU A 1024 3.43 -33.17 4.88
C LEU A 1024 2.54 -34.34 4.45
N SER A 1025 2.95 -35.56 4.77
CA SER A 1025 2.14 -36.77 4.58
C SER A 1025 2.35 -37.74 5.73
N SER A 1026 1.32 -38.51 6.08
CA SER A 1026 1.38 -39.55 7.10
C SER A 1026 2.46 -40.62 6.89
N ASP A 1027 2.83 -40.89 5.64
CA ASP A 1027 3.80 -41.94 5.25
C ASP A 1027 5.26 -41.43 5.13
N ASN A 1028 5.50 -40.11 5.17
CA ASN A 1028 6.88 -39.62 5.21
C ASN A 1028 7.37 -39.85 6.63
N ASN A 1029 8.20 -40.89 6.82
CA ASN A 1029 8.91 -41.17 8.07
C ASN A 1029 9.38 -39.85 8.71
N PHE A 1030 8.71 -39.48 9.78
CA PHE A 1030 9.15 -38.53 10.78
C PHE A 1030 10.18 -39.19 11.69
#